data_AF-A0A3M1TFV0-F1
#
_entry.id   AF-A0A3M1TFV0-F1
#
_cell.length_a   1.000
_cell.length_b   1.000
_cell.length_c   1.000
_cell.angle_alpha   90.00
_cell.angle_beta   90.00
_cell.angle_gamma   90.00
#
_symmetry.space_group_name_H-M   'P 1'
#
loop_
_entity.id
_entity.type
_entity.pdbx_description
1 polymer ?
#
loop_
_entity_poly.entity_id
_entity_poly.type
_entity_poly.pdbx_seq_one_letter_code
_entity_poly.pdbx_strand_id
1 'polypeptide(L)'
;MKRSAGTLLLASMALAVACGSNPDQDFVDEYGEVTPLDLAPPPEGKADGIGRIGPKIAWNDGPSRVWEVTRDWTDIDPEPGLAWPANSGLNWDQKFSAWVASLEKIDGYERGQTFRLTTPYGERTLPAPFLECAEVAIFLRAAFASWYGLPFYLEARDAKGPIYLGHMGFLRADGSRYGRSPAFSERYRDYTGQWKPGDPWPSDERLRSRGLYGGGDEVPFLGEGARAGAYFDEVFLNKRAGHFMLLVLAYFGSANLADAANMYHIQPEATRPGDVLLERWQRRGIGHTIPVMRRAELAGGRMELAIATGSMPRRQPVWEEGASAHYYFSLDTTGGPGENWDGEPYAALGGGIRRWRVALPYGGNYRNTFMPGDEAIWIDSTDLEAIAARPARFKEILAELTPEEERDLALERIESARAHLRRYPASCAARIKREDAFEDLYRVMAEHFGMTPGEVDRQYRILDDYVFAELVYEQSKTCCWNSTTPAMYEIIMDYNRGVVDDGSGTCNAPVPFMARNAGAGDDGYALFREHAQAIGRGDEWVDWSADETCPQADTVTDTLAETTAKPWCDLGLDPGSDPGPGPEPPPTLGGCGDTGADRSGAVPLEPGTYDGLRVCEDEHDWFTVFVSGEVEVSIAFSHAEGDLDLGVYDASGEPLASSASTSNEERVTVTADGQIFIEVYGYLGAAADYSLTIR
;
A
#
# COMPACT_ATOMS: atom_id res chain seq x y z
N MET A 1 -82.16 1.15 20.44
CA MET A 1 -82.33 -0.13 19.72
C MET A 1 -81.09 -0.35 18.85
N LYS A 2 -80.46 -1.52 18.98
CA LYS A 2 -79.57 -2.26 18.04
C LYS A 2 -78.96 -1.55 16.80
N ARG A 3 -77.65 -1.84 16.61
CA ARG A 3 -76.86 -2.14 15.37
C ARG A 3 -75.81 -1.12 14.87
N SER A 4 -74.54 -1.53 15.02
CA SER A 4 -73.47 -1.70 14.00
C SER A 4 -73.47 -0.82 12.74
N ALA A 5 -72.35 -0.12 12.49
CA ALA A 5 -71.79 0.14 11.15
C ALA A 5 -70.28 0.41 11.25
N GLY A 6 -69.53 -0.10 10.26
CA GLY A 6 -68.10 -0.40 10.29
C GLY A 6 -67.12 0.76 10.31
N THR A 7 -65.95 0.48 10.87
CA THR A 7 -64.73 1.29 10.81
C THR A 7 -63.96 0.92 9.55
N LEU A 8 -63.83 1.86 8.59
CA LEU A 8 -62.80 1.78 7.55
C LEU A 8 -61.46 2.20 8.20
N LEU A 9 -60.50 1.27 8.30
CA LEU A 9 -59.10 1.62 8.52
C LEU A 9 -58.51 2.04 7.17
N LEU A 10 -58.07 3.30 7.06
CA LEU A 10 -57.09 3.70 6.05
C LEU A 10 -55.74 3.08 6.44
N ALA A 11 -55.21 2.23 5.55
CA ALA A 11 -53.84 1.76 5.62
C ALA A 11 -52.91 2.89 5.15
N SER A 12 -52.17 3.49 6.07
CA SER A 12 -50.98 4.28 5.75
C SER A 12 -49.83 3.32 5.47
N MET A 13 -49.47 3.18 4.18
CA MET A 13 -48.20 2.62 3.75
C MET A 13 -47.07 3.50 4.30
N ALA A 14 -46.42 3.04 5.37
CA ALA A 14 -45.11 3.53 5.74
C ALA A 14 -44.10 2.89 4.76
N LEU A 15 -43.53 3.69 3.87
CA LEU A 15 -42.28 3.31 3.20
C LEU A 15 -41.23 3.11 4.30
N ALA A 16 -40.80 1.87 4.50
CA ALA A 16 -39.59 1.58 5.24
C ALA A 16 -38.40 2.10 4.44
N VAL A 17 -37.89 3.27 4.83
CA VAL A 17 -36.52 3.68 4.49
C VAL A 17 -35.63 2.64 5.17
N ALA A 18 -34.91 1.85 4.36
CA ALA A 18 -33.86 0.98 4.87
C ALA A 18 -32.80 1.87 5.52
N CYS A 19 -32.80 1.91 6.86
CA CYS A 19 -31.67 2.46 7.61
C CYS A 19 -30.51 1.51 7.36
N GLY A 20 -29.51 1.92 6.57
CA GLY A 20 -28.23 1.25 6.56
C GLY A 20 -27.67 1.23 7.98
N SER A 21 -27.29 0.06 8.47
CA SER A 21 -26.63 -0.06 9.77
C SER A 21 -25.27 0.64 9.71
N ASN A 22 -24.88 1.29 10.81
CA ASN A 22 -23.54 1.85 10.96
C ASN A 22 -22.55 0.67 11.08
N PRO A 23 -21.57 0.51 10.18
CA PRO A 23 -20.62 -0.61 10.19
C PRO A 23 -19.89 -0.78 11.52
N ASP A 24 -19.54 0.32 12.18
CA ASP A 24 -18.88 0.30 13.49
C ASP A 24 -19.84 -0.20 14.57
N GLN A 25 -21.13 0.13 14.49
CA GLN A 25 -22.12 -0.37 15.45
C GLN A 25 -22.30 -1.89 15.29
N ASP A 26 -22.36 -2.38 14.06
CA ASP A 26 -22.46 -3.83 13.78
C ASP A 26 -21.22 -4.59 14.28
N PHE A 27 -20.04 -3.98 14.18
CA PHE A 27 -18.80 -4.50 14.77
C PHE A 27 -18.88 -4.50 16.31
N VAL A 28 -19.23 -3.37 16.91
CA VAL A 28 -19.27 -3.19 18.38
C VAL A 28 -20.29 -4.14 19.03
N ASP A 29 -21.45 -4.33 18.42
CA ASP A 29 -22.48 -5.25 18.90
C ASP A 29 -22.01 -6.70 18.88
N GLU A 30 -21.17 -7.05 17.89
CA GLU A 30 -20.65 -8.39 17.72
C GLU A 30 -19.47 -8.68 18.65
N TYR A 31 -18.49 -7.78 18.69
CA TYR A 31 -17.14 -8.01 19.24
C TYR A 31 -16.83 -7.16 20.48
N GLY A 32 -17.62 -6.13 20.75
CA GLY A 32 -17.35 -5.12 21.76
C GLY A 32 -16.65 -3.88 21.20
N GLU A 33 -16.61 -2.82 22.01
CA GLU A 33 -15.90 -1.58 21.68
C GLU A 33 -14.41 -1.83 21.51
N VAL A 34 -13.81 -1.21 20.49
CA VAL A 34 -12.35 -1.18 20.31
C VAL A 34 -11.78 -0.17 21.29
N THR A 35 -10.80 -0.60 22.08
CA THR A 35 -10.13 0.28 23.06
C THR A 35 -8.63 0.29 22.78
N PRO A 36 -7.96 1.45 22.91
CA PRO A 36 -6.52 1.54 22.67
C PRO A 36 -5.74 0.58 23.57
N LEU A 37 -4.77 -0.13 22.98
CA LEU A 37 -3.85 -1.00 23.69
C LEU A 37 -2.50 -0.31 23.88
N ASP A 38 -1.91 -0.45 25.05
CA ASP A 38 -0.53 -0.05 25.30
C ASP A 38 0.44 -1.11 24.77
N LEU A 39 1.64 -0.65 24.40
CA LEU A 39 2.79 -1.51 24.17
C LEU A 39 3.12 -2.30 25.43
N ALA A 40 3.58 -3.54 25.26
CA ALA A 40 3.92 -4.43 26.35
C ALA A 40 5.37 -4.14 26.78
N PRO A 41 5.63 -3.42 27.89
CA PRO A 41 6.99 -3.05 28.25
C PRO A 41 7.85 -4.31 28.49
N PRO A 42 9.12 -4.29 28.09
CA PRO A 42 10.04 -5.40 28.32
C PRO A 42 10.14 -5.79 29.80
N PRO A 43 10.35 -7.07 30.12
CA PRO A 43 10.77 -7.46 31.46
C PRO A 43 12.01 -6.67 31.88
N GLU A 44 12.12 -6.39 33.19
CA GLU A 44 13.25 -5.63 33.73
C GLU A 44 14.59 -6.31 33.34
N GLY A 45 15.49 -5.54 32.70
CA GLY A 45 16.77 -6.02 32.19
C GLY A 45 16.71 -6.84 30.89
N LYS A 46 15.57 -6.91 30.19
CA LYS A 46 15.39 -7.65 28.93
C LYS A 46 14.61 -6.83 27.89
N ALA A 47 15.23 -5.77 27.38
CA ALA A 47 14.57 -4.81 26.47
C ALA A 47 14.03 -5.46 25.18
N ASP A 48 14.63 -6.58 24.79
CA ASP A 48 14.21 -7.45 23.69
C ASP A 48 12.95 -8.28 23.97
N GLY A 49 12.43 -8.30 25.20
CA GLY A 49 11.27 -9.10 25.57
C GLY A 49 11.55 -10.61 25.68
N ILE A 50 12.82 -11.04 25.70
CA ILE A 50 13.17 -12.45 25.89
C ILE A 50 12.70 -12.93 27.28
N GLY A 51 12.19 -14.16 27.37
CA GLY A 51 11.82 -14.78 28.64
C GLY A 51 10.40 -14.50 29.11
N ARG A 52 9.59 -13.77 28.34
CA ARG A 52 8.18 -13.55 28.66
C ARG A 52 7.42 -14.87 28.73
N ILE A 53 6.67 -15.05 29.82
CA ILE A 53 5.72 -16.16 29.94
C ILE A 53 4.41 -15.67 29.36
N GLY A 54 3.98 -16.29 28.27
CA GLY A 54 2.75 -15.95 27.57
C GLY A 54 1.55 -16.74 28.10
N PRO A 55 0.53 -16.92 27.25
CA PRO A 55 -0.69 -17.66 27.58
C PRO A 55 -0.46 -19.09 28.06
N LYS A 56 -1.38 -19.63 28.87
CA LYS A 56 -1.34 -21.05 29.25
C LYS A 56 -1.75 -21.95 28.07
N ILE A 57 -1.04 -23.05 27.86
CA ILE A 57 -1.40 -24.05 26.83
C ILE A 57 -2.79 -24.64 27.10
N ALA A 58 -3.15 -24.81 28.38
CA ALA A 58 -4.46 -25.31 28.79
C ALA A 58 -5.65 -24.44 28.34
N TRP A 59 -5.41 -23.21 27.88
CA TRP A 59 -6.47 -22.35 27.33
C TRP A 59 -6.89 -22.74 25.91
N ASN A 60 -6.12 -23.61 25.23
CA ASN A 60 -6.49 -24.15 23.93
C ASN A 60 -7.81 -24.93 23.97
N ASP A 61 -8.21 -25.45 25.12
CA ASP A 61 -9.43 -26.24 25.27
C ASP A 61 -10.64 -25.40 25.71
N GLY A 62 -10.44 -24.08 25.87
CA GLY A 62 -11.46 -23.16 26.33
C GLY A 62 -12.47 -22.76 25.23
N PRO A 63 -13.65 -22.24 25.62
CA PRO A 63 -14.69 -21.82 24.69
C PRO A 63 -14.30 -20.60 23.82
N SER A 64 -13.19 -19.94 24.17
CA SER A 64 -12.64 -18.81 23.41
C SER A 64 -11.72 -19.26 22.27
N ARG A 65 -11.40 -20.55 22.15
CA ARG A 65 -10.53 -21.08 21.09
C ARG A 65 -11.05 -20.71 19.71
N VAL A 66 -10.16 -20.15 18.89
CA VAL A 66 -10.39 -19.83 17.49
C VAL A 66 -10.10 -21.04 16.60
N TRP A 67 -8.89 -21.61 16.70
CA TRP A 67 -8.50 -22.84 16.01
C TRP A 67 -7.68 -23.76 16.91
N GLU A 68 -7.66 -25.04 16.56
CA GLU A 68 -6.90 -26.06 17.26
C GLU A 68 -5.43 -26.03 16.85
N VAL A 69 -4.53 -26.11 17.84
CA VAL A 69 -3.11 -26.25 17.58
C VAL A 69 -2.78 -27.73 17.41
N THR A 70 -2.33 -28.08 16.21
CA THR A 70 -2.01 -29.45 15.80
C THR A 70 -0.55 -29.62 15.38
N ARG A 71 0.19 -28.51 15.21
CA ARG A 71 1.59 -28.47 14.77
C ARG A 71 2.37 -27.42 15.55
N ASP A 72 3.68 -27.58 15.62
CA ASP A 72 4.62 -26.59 16.16
C ASP A 72 5.42 -25.92 15.04
N TRP A 73 5.84 -24.66 15.25
CA TRP A 73 6.64 -23.92 14.27
C TRP A 73 7.98 -24.60 13.93
N THR A 74 8.52 -25.38 14.87
CA THR A 74 9.79 -26.10 14.72
C THR A 74 9.67 -27.44 14.01
N ASP A 75 8.45 -27.96 13.82
CA ASP A 75 8.24 -29.25 13.19
C ASP A 75 8.66 -29.24 11.72
N ILE A 76 9.33 -30.30 11.28
CA ILE A 76 9.61 -30.57 9.87
C ILE A 76 8.59 -31.59 9.38
N ASP A 77 7.58 -31.11 8.67
CA ASP A 77 6.49 -31.93 8.12
C ASP A 77 6.85 -32.36 6.68
N PRO A 78 6.85 -33.67 6.35
CA PRO A 78 7.21 -34.17 5.03
C PRO A 78 6.13 -33.97 3.97
N GLU A 79 4.90 -33.57 4.34
CA GLU A 79 3.81 -33.42 3.38
C GLU A 79 4.04 -32.22 2.44
N PRO A 80 3.70 -32.37 1.14
CA PRO A 80 3.73 -31.27 0.20
C PRO A 80 2.70 -30.21 0.58
N GLY A 81 2.90 -28.98 0.12
CA GLY A 81 1.96 -27.88 0.35
C GLY A 81 1.95 -26.92 -0.82
N LEU A 82 1.44 -25.72 -0.58
CA LEU A 82 1.24 -24.71 -1.62
C LEU A 82 2.53 -24.31 -2.35
N ALA A 83 3.63 -24.22 -1.61
CA ALA A 83 4.88 -23.64 -2.09
C ALA A 83 6.11 -24.53 -1.84
N TRP A 84 5.91 -25.79 -1.47
CA TRP A 84 7.01 -26.71 -1.17
C TRP A 84 6.68 -28.14 -1.61
N PRO A 85 7.68 -28.89 -2.11
CA PRO A 85 7.51 -30.29 -2.45
C PRO A 85 7.41 -31.15 -1.18
N ALA A 86 7.00 -32.40 -1.36
CA ALA A 86 7.10 -33.40 -0.30
C ALA A 86 8.57 -33.55 0.14
N ASN A 87 8.79 -33.75 1.44
CA ASN A 87 10.11 -33.87 2.06
C ASN A 87 11.03 -32.66 1.81
N SER A 88 10.46 -31.44 1.79
CA SER A 88 11.23 -30.21 1.58
C SER A 88 12.30 -29.94 2.64
N GLY A 89 12.22 -30.60 3.80
CA GLY A 89 13.12 -30.37 4.93
C GLY A 89 12.87 -29.05 5.66
N LEU A 90 11.83 -28.30 5.25
CA LEU A 90 11.48 -27.01 5.82
C LEU A 90 10.66 -27.18 7.10
N ASN A 91 10.98 -26.38 8.12
CA ASN A 91 10.08 -26.18 9.26
C ASN A 91 8.92 -25.25 8.87
N TRP A 92 7.92 -25.11 9.74
CA TRP A 92 6.73 -24.31 9.43
C TRP A 92 6.98 -22.81 9.28
N ASP A 93 8.01 -22.28 9.93
CA ASP A 93 8.38 -20.86 9.78
C ASP A 93 9.05 -20.59 8.42
N GLN A 94 9.85 -21.54 7.93
CA GLN A 94 10.38 -21.54 6.56
C GLN A 94 9.29 -21.79 5.52
N LYS A 95 8.30 -22.66 5.81
CA LYS A 95 7.14 -22.87 4.94
C LYS A 95 6.27 -21.62 4.82
N PHE A 96 6.12 -20.84 5.89
CA PHE A 96 5.47 -19.53 5.83
C PHE A 96 6.21 -18.60 4.86
N SER A 97 7.54 -18.52 4.97
CA SER A 97 8.37 -17.72 4.06
C SER A 97 8.22 -18.19 2.60
N ALA A 98 8.27 -19.50 2.35
CA ALA A 98 8.06 -20.07 1.02
C ALA A 98 6.66 -19.77 0.45
N TRP A 99 5.62 -19.83 1.28
CA TRP A 99 4.27 -19.47 0.86
C TRP A 99 4.14 -18.00 0.47
N VAL A 100 4.65 -17.08 1.30
CA VAL A 100 4.65 -15.65 0.95
C VAL A 100 5.42 -15.40 -0.35
N ALA A 101 6.57 -16.05 -0.53
CA ALA A 101 7.37 -15.98 -1.75
C ALA A 101 6.67 -16.51 -3.02
N SER A 102 5.68 -17.39 -2.83
CA SER A 102 4.93 -18.01 -3.94
C SER A 102 3.71 -17.22 -4.38
N LEU A 103 3.35 -16.15 -3.67
CA LEU A 103 2.19 -15.33 -4.03
C LEU A 103 2.45 -14.65 -5.37
N GLU A 104 1.50 -14.80 -6.29
CA GLU A 104 1.62 -14.33 -7.66
C GLU A 104 1.30 -12.84 -7.74
N LYS A 105 2.18 -12.08 -8.39
CA LYS A 105 1.96 -10.68 -8.74
C LYS A 105 0.89 -10.59 -9.83
N ILE A 106 -0.13 -9.77 -9.62
CA ILE A 106 -1.26 -9.58 -10.53
C ILE A 106 -1.60 -8.09 -10.61
N ASP A 107 -2.40 -7.68 -11.58
CA ASP A 107 -2.91 -6.31 -11.63
C ASP A 107 -3.86 -6.04 -10.46
N GLY A 108 -3.70 -4.85 -9.87
CA GLY A 108 -4.57 -4.34 -8.82
C GLY A 108 -5.95 -3.97 -9.37
N TYR A 109 -6.96 -4.00 -8.50
CA TYR A 109 -8.33 -3.63 -8.85
C TYR A 109 -8.48 -2.14 -9.16
N GLU A 110 -7.75 -1.28 -8.43
CA GLU A 110 -7.84 0.18 -8.60
C GLU A 110 -6.62 0.79 -9.27
N ARG A 111 -5.42 0.31 -8.93
CA ARG A 111 -4.14 0.84 -9.41
C ARG A 111 -2.99 -0.11 -9.10
N GLY A 112 -1.93 0.00 -9.91
CA GLY A 112 -0.67 -0.70 -9.70
C GLY A 112 -0.83 -2.22 -9.72
N GLN A 113 0.20 -2.91 -9.23
CA GLN A 113 0.19 -4.36 -9.09
C GLN A 113 -0.13 -4.74 -7.64
N THR A 114 -0.73 -5.91 -7.44
CA THR A 114 -1.01 -6.50 -6.12
C THR A 114 -0.62 -7.99 -6.15
N PHE A 115 -1.04 -8.77 -5.14
CA PHE A 115 -0.83 -10.21 -5.12
C PHE A 115 -2.13 -11.01 -5.11
N ARG A 116 -2.06 -12.22 -5.69
CA ARG A 116 -3.09 -13.25 -5.59
C ARG A 116 -2.85 -14.10 -4.35
N LEU A 117 -3.81 -14.10 -3.44
CA LEU A 117 -3.83 -14.99 -2.28
C LEU A 117 -4.33 -16.38 -2.69
N THR A 118 -3.48 -17.39 -2.54
CA THR A 118 -3.85 -18.80 -2.74
C THR A 118 -4.01 -19.50 -1.39
N THR A 119 -5.20 -20.07 -1.15
CA THR A 119 -5.51 -20.83 0.07
C THR A 119 -5.08 -22.30 -0.07
N PRO A 120 -4.84 -23.04 1.03
CA PRO A 120 -4.51 -24.47 0.97
C PRO A 120 -5.71 -25.37 0.66
N TYR A 121 -6.88 -24.79 0.37
CA TYR A 121 -8.15 -25.51 0.23
C TYR A 121 -8.58 -25.54 -1.26
N GLY A 122 -8.04 -26.51 -2.00
CA GLY A 122 -8.31 -26.65 -3.44
C GLY A 122 -7.69 -25.53 -4.27
N GLU A 123 -8.32 -25.16 -5.39
CA GLU A 123 -7.85 -24.11 -6.32
C GLU A 123 -8.40 -22.71 -5.94
N ARG A 124 -8.75 -22.49 -4.67
CA ARG A 124 -9.39 -21.24 -4.25
C ARG A 124 -8.37 -20.11 -4.11
N THR A 125 -8.45 -19.16 -5.01
CA THR A 125 -7.59 -17.98 -5.08
C THR A 125 -8.41 -16.69 -5.13
N LEU A 126 -7.92 -15.63 -4.48
CA LEU A 126 -8.54 -14.28 -4.53
C LEU A 126 -7.46 -13.20 -4.68
N PRO A 127 -7.74 -12.05 -5.30
CA PRO A 127 -6.89 -10.87 -5.18
C PRO A 127 -6.69 -10.47 -3.71
N ALA A 128 -5.62 -9.73 -3.40
CA ALA A 128 -5.40 -9.21 -2.05
C ALA A 128 -6.59 -8.35 -1.58
N PRO A 129 -6.97 -8.41 -0.29
CA PRO A 129 -8.04 -7.59 0.27
C PRO A 129 -7.58 -6.14 0.49
N PHE A 130 -8.52 -5.23 0.71
CA PHE A 130 -8.24 -3.83 1.04
C PHE A 130 -7.91 -3.72 2.53
N LEU A 131 -6.64 -3.48 2.86
CA LEU A 131 -6.10 -3.53 4.21
C LEU A 131 -5.08 -2.40 4.44
N GLU A 132 -4.95 -1.95 5.68
CA GLU A 132 -3.88 -1.05 6.11
C GLU A 132 -2.54 -1.78 6.16
N CYS A 133 -1.45 -1.01 6.25
CA CYS A 133 -0.08 -1.52 6.18
C CYS A 133 0.21 -2.67 7.16
N ALA A 134 -0.10 -2.47 8.46
CA ALA A 134 0.13 -3.49 9.48
C ALA A 134 -0.82 -4.68 9.32
N GLU A 135 -2.01 -4.42 8.80
CA GLU A 135 -3.04 -5.43 8.63
C GLU A 135 -2.63 -6.48 7.61
N VAL A 136 -1.95 -6.08 6.52
CA VAL A 136 -1.42 -7.04 5.52
C VAL A 136 -0.47 -8.04 6.17
N ALA A 137 0.49 -7.55 6.95
CA ALA A 137 1.48 -8.41 7.59
C ALA A 137 0.83 -9.37 8.61
N ILE A 138 -0.09 -8.85 9.44
CA ILE A 138 -0.84 -9.65 10.42
C ILE A 138 -1.72 -10.68 9.72
N PHE A 139 -2.43 -10.27 8.67
CA PHE A 139 -3.30 -11.13 7.88
C PHE A 139 -2.53 -12.32 7.31
N LEU A 140 -1.40 -12.07 6.62
CA LEU A 140 -0.58 -13.14 6.05
C LEU A 140 -0.12 -14.12 7.13
N ARG A 141 0.45 -13.62 8.24
CA ARG A 141 0.98 -14.50 9.31
C ARG A 141 -0.12 -15.30 10.01
N ALA A 142 -1.20 -14.63 10.40
CA ALA A 142 -2.30 -15.26 11.13
C ALA A 142 -3.11 -16.22 10.24
N ALA A 143 -3.31 -15.89 8.95
CA ALA A 143 -3.98 -16.78 7.99
C ALA A 143 -3.22 -18.10 7.87
N PHE A 144 -1.91 -18.03 7.59
CA PHE A 144 -1.05 -19.21 7.49
C PHE A 144 -1.07 -20.03 8.80
N ALA A 145 -0.93 -19.38 9.95
CA ALA A 145 -0.97 -20.06 11.24
C ALA A 145 -2.30 -20.79 11.48
N SER A 146 -3.43 -20.16 11.11
CA SER A 146 -4.76 -20.75 11.28
C SER A 146 -4.99 -21.96 10.37
N TRP A 147 -4.54 -21.90 9.11
CA TRP A 147 -4.76 -22.99 8.15
C TRP A 147 -3.98 -24.25 8.51
N TYR A 148 -2.78 -24.09 9.06
CA TYR A 148 -1.92 -25.21 9.40
C TYR A 148 -1.97 -25.62 10.87
N GLY A 149 -2.84 -24.98 11.67
CA GLY A 149 -3.03 -25.30 13.08
C GLY A 149 -1.79 -25.02 13.92
N LEU A 150 -1.12 -23.90 13.66
CA LEU A 150 0.09 -23.46 14.37
C LEU A 150 -0.29 -22.56 15.56
N PRO A 151 0.48 -22.57 16.66
CA PRO A 151 0.28 -21.66 17.77
C PRO A 151 0.63 -20.23 17.35
N PHE A 152 -0.28 -19.29 17.56
CA PHE A 152 -0.07 -17.87 17.28
C PHE A 152 -0.73 -17.01 18.35
N TYR A 153 -0.06 -15.95 18.77
CA TYR A 153 -0.67 -14.86 19.51
C TYR A 153 0.16 -13.59 19.38
N LEU A 154 -0.52 -12.44 19.42
CA LEU A 154 0.09 -11.14 19.65
C LEU A 154 -0.13 -10.72 21.10
N GLU A 155 0.88 -10.07 21.67
CA GLU A 155 0.90 -9.55 23.03
C GLU A 155 0.79 -8.03 23.01
N ALA A 156 -0.05 -7.51 23.92
CA ALA A 156 -0.19 -6.10 24.22
C ALA A 156 -0.49 -5.94 25.72
N ARG A 157 -0.78 -4.71 26.17
CA ARG A 157 -1.08 -4.43 27.57
C ARG A 157 -2.19 -3.40 27.73
N ASP A 158 -2.88 -3.46 28.86
CA ASP A 158 -3.64 -2.32 29.39
C ASP A 158 -3.26 -2.08 30.88
N ALA A 159 -3.96 -1.14 31.51
CA ALA A 159 -3.78 -0.82 32.94
C ALA A 159 -3.93 -2.03 33.88
N LYS A 160 -4.62 -3.10 33.46
CA LYS A 160 -4.84 -4.32 34.27
C LYS A 160 -3.80 -5.41 34.00
N GLY A 161 -2.96 -5.27 32.97
CA GLY A 161 -1.85 -6.19 32.71
C GLY A 161 -1.81 -6.71 31.27
N PRO A 162 -1.05 -7.80 31.03
CA PRO A 162 -0.89 -8.38 29.70
C PRO A 162 -2.20 -8.86 29.10
N ILE A 163 -2.30 -8.68 27.79
CA ILE A 163 -3.41 -9.09 26.94
C ILE A 163 -2.84 -9.91 25.80
N TYR A 164 -3.53 -10.98 25.44
CA TYR A 164 -3.14 -11.88 24.37
C TYR A 164 -4.30 -12.04 23.38
N LEU A 165 -4.01 -11.86 22.11
CA LEU A 165 -4.95 -12.14 21.03
C LEU A 165 -4.34 -13.15 20.07
N GLY A 166 -4.93 -14.35 20.00
CA GLY A 166 -4.39 -15.43 19.19
C GLY A 166 -5.32 -16.62 19.03
N HIS A 167 -4.75 -17.78 18.76
CA HIS A 167 -5.49 -19.04 18.54
C HIS A 167 -6.40 -19.45 19.70
N MET A 168 -6.06 -19.06 20.94
CA MET A 168 -6.86 -19.29 22.15
C MET A 168 -7.99 -18.26 22.35
N GLY A 169 -8.11 -17.26 21.48
CA GLY A 169 -9.05 -16.15 21.59
C GLY A 169 -8.40 -14.86 22.09
N PHE A 170 -9.25 -13.92 22.53
CA PHE A 170 -8.82 -12.63 23.08
C PHE A 170 -8.92 -12.65 24.60
N LEU A 171 -7.78 -12.87 25.27
CA LEU A 171 -7.72 -13.22 26.68
C LEU A 171 -6.82 -12.26 27.48
N ARG A 172 -7.13 -12.12 28.76
CA ARG A 172 -6.27 -11.48 29.76
C ARG A 172 -5.30 -12.49 30.37
N ALA A 173 -4.31 -11.99 31.11
CA ALA A 173 -3.33 -12.82 31.81
C ALA A 173 -3.91 -13.85 32.80
N ASP A 174 -5.14 -13.65 33.29
CA ASP A 174 -5.84 -14.61 34.15
C ASP A 174 -6.66 -15.66 33.38
N GLY A 175 -6.72 -15.56 32.05
CA GLY A 175 -7.50 -16.43 31.16
C GLY A 175 -8.96 -15.99 30.96
N SER A 176 -9.38 -14.86 31.53
CA SER A 176 -10.68 -14.28 31.25
C SER A 176 -10.72 -13.64 29.86
N ARG A 177 -11.90 -13.61 29.23
CA ARG A 177 -12.11 -12.94 27.95
C ARG A 177 -11.89 -11.43 28.08
N TYR A 178 -11.16 -10.85 27.13
CA TYR A 178 -10.98 -9.41 27.03
C TYR A 178 -12.26 -8.74 26.52
N GLY A 179 -12.78 -7.77 27.28
CA GLY A 179 -13.99 -7.04 26.92
C GLY A 179 -15.18 -7.99 26.72
N ARG A 180 -15.90 -7.82 25.60
CA ARG A 180 -16.99 -8.70 25.16
C ARG A 180 -16.56 -9.68 24.06
N SER A 181 -15.26 -9.99 23.97
CA SER A 181 -14.75 -10.84 22.90
C SER A 181 -15.52 -12.18 22.81
N PRO A 182 -15.73 -12.73 21.62
CA PRO A 182 -16.55 -13.93 21.46
C PRO A 182 -15.97 -15.17 22.15
N ALA A 183 -16.87 -16.03 22.62
CA ALA A 183 -16.54 -17.44 22.83
C ALA A 183 -16.56 -18.12 21.45
N PHE A 184 -15.45 -17.99 20.72
CA PHE A 184 -15.37 -18.35 19.29
C PHE A 184 -15.85 -19.77 18.99
N SER A 185 -15.45 -20.76 19.81
CA SER A 185 -15.78 -22.15 19.53
C SER A 185 -17.25 -22.49 19.72
N GLU A 186 -17.95 -21.73 20.55
CA GLU A 186 -19.39 -21.90 20.83
C GLU A 186 -20.25 -21.10 19.84
N ARG A 187 -19.76 -19.96 19.36
CA ARG A 187 -20.54 -19.00 18.57
C ARG A 187 -20.40 -19.18 17.06
N TYR A 188 -19.22 -19.61 16.58
CA TYR A 188 -18.94 -19.70 15.15
C TYR A 188 -18.49 -21.10 14.73
N ARG A 189 -18.74 -21.42 13.46
CA ARG A 189 -18.56 -22.76 12.92
C ARG A 189 -17.15 -22.96 12.35
N ASP A 190 -16.71 -24.21 12.41
CA ASP A 190 -15.49 -24.67 11.75
C ASP A 190 -15.85 -25.80 10.76
N TYR A 191 -15.63 -25.53 9.48
CA TYR A 191 -15.94 -26.46 8.39
C TYR A 191 -14.71 -27.24 7.89
N THR A 192 -13.53 -27.02 8.46
CA THR A 192 -12.25 -27.57 7.96
C THR A 192 -12.27 -29.10 7.87
N GLY A 193 -12.88 -29.79 8.85
CA GLY A 193 -13.02 -31.25 8.84
C GLY A 193 -14.22 -31.79 8.05
N GLN A 194 -15.09 -30.92 7.52
CA GLN A 194 -16.34 -31.29 6.84
C GLN A 194 -16.26 -31.08 5.32
N TRP A 195 -15.60 -30.02 4.88
CA TRP A 195 -15.49 -29.65 3.47
C TRP A 195 -14.44 -30.51 2.74
N LYS A 196 -14.69 -30.82 1.46
CA LYS A 196 -13.76 -31.52 0.57
C LYS A 196 -13.63 -30.79 -0.77
N PRO A 197 -12.51 -30.96 -1.49
CA PRO A 197 -12.36 -30.41 -2.84
C PRO A 197 -13.54 -30.80 -3.75
N GLY A 198 -14.17 -29.80 -4.36
CA GLY A 198 -15.37 -29.95 -5.20
C GLY A 198 -16.70 -29.67 -4.47
N ASP A 199 -16.72 -29.64 -3.13
CA ASP A 199 -17.91 -29.22 -2.39
C ASP A 199 -18.13 -27.71 -2.52
N PRO A 200 -19.39 -27.23 -2.55
CA PRO A 200 -19.68 -25.80 -2.44
C PRO A 200 -19.01 -25.19 -1.21
N TRP A 201 -18.44 -24.00 -1.37
CA TRP A 201 -17.80 -23.33 -0.25
C TRP A 201 -18.81 -22.96 0.83
N PRO A 202 -18.59 -23.32 2.10
CA PRO A 202 -19.50 -22.97 3.17
C PRO A 202 -19.46 -21.46 3.41
N SER A 203 -20.64 -20.87 3.61
CA SER A 203 -20.80 -19.44 3.84
C SER A 203 -21.30 -19.14 5.26
N ASP A 204 -20.83 -18.04 5.85
CA ASP A 204 -21.30 -17.48 7.11
C ASP A 204 -21.87 -16.06 6.88
N GLU A 205 -23.18 -15.94 6.72
CA GLU A 205 -23.87 -14.66 6.47
C GLU A 205 -23.57 -13.58 7.53
N ARG A 206 -23.33 -14.01 8.78
CA ARG A 206 -22.99 -13.10 9.85
C ARG A 206 -21.60 -12.54 9.67
N LEU A 207 -20.62 -13.35 9.31
CA LEU A 207 -19.27 -12.89 8.98
C LEU A 207 -19.28 -11.98 7.75
N ARG A 208 -19.99 -12.39 6.69
CA ARG A 208 -20.04 -11.65 5.42
C ARG A 208 -20.59 -10.24 5.54
N SER A 209 -21.54 -10.03 6.44
CA SER A 209 -22.18 -8.74 6.68
C SER A 209 -21.37 -7.83 7.63
N ARG A 210 -20.08 -8.09 7.82
CA ARG A 210 -19.21 -7.30 8.71
C ARG A 210 -18.05 -6.70 7.93
N GLY A 211 -17.64 -5.51 8.36
CA GLY A 211 -16.40 -4.87 7.94
C GLY A 211 -15.44 -4.68 9.11
N LEU A 212 -14.25 -4.20 8.80
CA LEU A 212 -13.27 -3.74 9.78
C LEU A 212 -13.76 -2.48 10.48
N TYR A 213 -13.39 -2.35 11.75
CA TYR A 213 -13.65 -1.14 12.52
C TYR A 213 -12.97 0.07 11.88
N GLY A 214 -13.70 1.17 11.71
CA GLY A 214 -13.22 2.37 11.02
C GLY A 214 -13.42 2.37 9.49
N GLY A 215 -13.94 1.28 8.89
CA GLY A 215 -14.32 1.23 7.47
C GLY A 215 -13.16 1.31 6.46
N GLY A 216 -13.45 1.65 5.19
CA GLY A 216 -12.46 1.70 4.10
C GLY A 216 -12.03 0.32 3.58
N ASP A 217 -12.73 -0.72 4.01
CA ASP A 217 -12.39 -2.13 3.76
C ASP A 217 -13.31 -2.76 2.70
N GLU A 218 -13.88 -1.94 1.82
CA GLU A 218 -14.71 -2.37 0.71
C GLU A 218 -13.93 -3.31 -0.23
N VAL A 219 -14.56 -4.41 -0.63
CA VAL A 219 -13.95 -5.45 -1.49
C VAL A 219 -14.78 -5.57 -2.76
N PRO A 220 -14.67 -4.61 -3.69
CA PRO A 220 -15.58 -4.46 -4.82
C PRO A 220 -15.57 -5.66 -5.77
N PHE A 221 -14.45 -6.38 -5.89
CA PHE A 221 -14.35 -7.58 -6.71
C PHE A 221 -15.14 -8.79 -6.17
N LEU A 222 -15.68 -8.72 -4.94
CA LEU A 222 -16.60 -9.72 -4.38
C LEU A 222 -18.08 -9.32 -4.53
N GLY A 223 -18.36 -8.16 -5.13
CA GLY A 223 -19.71 -7.64 -5.35
C GLY A 223 -20.03 -6.40 -4.53
N GLU A 224 -21.14 -5.75 -4.88
CA GLU A 224 -21.59 -4.52 -4.24
C GLU A 224 -21.82 -4.71 -2.74
N GLY A 225 -21.25 -3.81 -1.93
CA GLY A 225 -21.37 -3.84 -0.47
C GLY A 225 -20.54 -4.91 0.25
N ALA A 226 -19.74 -5.71 -0.48
CA ALA A 226 -18.81 -6.65 0.14
C ALA A 226 -17.69 -5.89 0.87
N ARG A 227 -17.33 -6.39 2.06
CA ARG A 227 -16.29 -5.84 2.95
C ARG A 227 -15.33 -6.94 3.40
N ALA A 228 -14.37 -6.61 4.28
CA ALA A 228 -13.38 -7.57 4.76
C ALA A 228 -13.98 -8.86 5.35
N GLY A 229 -15.13 -8.79 6.03
CA GLY A 229 -15.81 -9.98 6.52
C GLY A 229 -16.26 -10.92 5.40
N ALA A 230 -16.77 -10.40 4.28
CA ALA A 230 -17.07 -11.21 3.11
C ALA A 230 -15.80 -11.85 2.53
N TYR A 231 -14.70 -11.11 2.46
CA TYR A 231 -13.42 -11.66 2.03
C TYR A 231 -12.93 -12.78 2.96
N PHE A 232 -13.00 -12.60 4.28
CA PHE A 232 -12.59 -13.64 5.23
C PHE A 232 -13.50 -14.86 5.20
N ASP A 233 -14.79 -14.69 4.91
CA ASP A 233 -15.69 -15.83 4.65
C ASP A 233 -15.22 -16.63 3.43
N GLU A 234 -14.69 -15.98 2.39
CA GLU A 234 -14.16 -16.65 1.19
C GLU A 234 -12.78 -17.31 1.41
N VAL A 235 -12.04 -16.92 2.44
CA VAL A 235 -10.66 -17.38 2.68
C VAL A 235 -10.57 -18.49 3.74
N PHE A 236 -11.48 -18.50 4.73
CA PHE A 236 -11.42 -19.42 5.86
C PHE A 236 -12.57 -20.43 5.84
N LEU A 237 -12.24 -21.73 5.83
CA LEU A 237 -13.21 -22.80 6.18
C LEU A 237 -13.55 -22.77 7.67
N ASN A 238 -12.57 -22.47 8.52
CA ASN A 238 -12.82 -22.18 9.92
C ASN A 238 -13.32 -20.74 10.08
N LYS A 239 -14.64 -20.54 10.14
CA LYS A 239 -15.25 -19.20 10.22
C LYS A 239 -14.90 -18.46 11.51
N ARG A 240 -14.48 -19.19 12.55
CA ARG A 240 -13.90 -18.59 13.77
C ARG A 240 -12.66 -17.76 13.43
N ALA A 241 -11.80 -18.25 12.53
CA ALA A 241 -10.61 -17.52 12.09
C ALA A 241 -10.96 -16.23 11.33
N GLY A 242 -12.03 -16.23 10.53
CA GLY A 242 -12.51 -15.02 9.87
C GLY A 242 -13.03 -13.97 10.84
N HIS A 243 -13.83 -14.37 11.84
CA HIS A 243 -14.24 -13.47 12.94
C HIS A 243 -13.05 -12.98 13.78
N PHE A 244 -12.06 -13.84 14.00
CA PHE A 244 -10.82 -13.47 14.69
C PHE A 244 -10.03 -12.44 13.87
N MET A 245 -10.01 -12.56 12.54
CA MET A 245 -9.30 -11.63 11.67
C MET A 245 -9.87 -10.20 11.80
N LEU A 246 -11.20 -10.05 11.83
CA LEU A 246 -11.83 -8.74 12.08
C LEU A 246 -11.39 -8.12 13.41
N LEU A 247 -11.16 -8.94 14.44
CA LEU A 247 -10.73 -8.48 15.77
C LEU A 247 -9.24 -8.14 15.82
N VAL A 248 -8.35 -9.00 15.29
CA VAL A 248 -6.90 -8.76 15.39
C VAL A 248 -6.47 -7.54 14.60
N LEU A 249 -7.08 -7.32 13.42
CA LEU A 249 -6.78 -6.19 12.57
C LEU A 249 -7.31 -4.86 13.15
N ALA A 250 -8.41 -4.90 13.91
CA ALA A 250 -8.93 -3.71 14.59
C ALA A 250 -8.11 -3.28 15.83
N TYR A 251 -7.36 -4.19 16.45
CA TYR A 251 -6.69 -3.95 17.74
C TYR A 251 -5.16 -3.83 17.64
N PHE A 252 -4.53 -4.43 16.64
CA PHE A 252 -3.08 -4.49 16.50
C PHE A 252 -2.63 -3.77 15.23
N GLY A 253 -1.71 -2.82 15.39
CA GLY A 253 -1.15 -2.05 14.29
C GLY A 253 0.38 -1.99 14.31
N SER A 254 0.95 -1.04 13.54
CA SER A 254 2.40 -0.89 13.36
C SER A 254 3.16 -0.76 14.68
N ALA A 255 2.59 -0.09 15.69
CA ALA A 255 3.24 0.08 16.99
C ALA A 255 3.38 -1.24 17.74
N ASN A 256 2.36 -2.11 17.65
CA ASN A 256 2.40 -3.43 18.28
C ASN A 256 3.39 -4.37 17.59
N LEU A 257 3.55 -4.26 16.26
CA LEU A 257 4.56 -5.01 15.51
C LEU A 257 5.99 -4.50 15.78
N ALA A 258 6.14 -3.19 16.02
CA ALA A 258 7.38 -2.59 16.50
C ALA A 258 7.70 -2.97 17.97
N ASP A 259 6.76 -3.56 18.70
CA ASP A 259 7.02 -4.08 20.05
C ASP A 259 7.89 -5.36 19.99
N ALA A 260 8.92 -5.40 20.83
CA ALA A 260 9.78 -6.56 20.98
C ALA A 260 9.05 -7.79 21.54
N ALA A 261 7.82 -7.65 22.05
CA ALA A 261 6.94 -8.77 22.42
C ALA A 261 6.43 -9.58 21.21
N ASN A 262 6.37 -8.97 20.03
CA ASN A 262 5.75 -9.56 18.83
C ASN A 262 6.75 -9.85 17.71
N MET A 263 7.77 -9.00 17.54
CA MET A 263 8.79 -9.17 16.51
C MET A 263 10.19 -8.90 17.07
N TYR A 264 11.23 -9.30 16.35
CA TYR A 264 12.63 -9.05 16.73
C TYR A 264 13.46 -8.59 15.53
N HIS A 265 14.53 -7.85 15.81
CA HIS A 265 15.44 -7.34 14.78
C HIS A 265 16.32 -8.45 14.23
N ILE A 266 16.57 -8.39 12.92
CA ILE A 266 17.48 -9.30 12.22
C ILE A 266 18.56 -8.51 11.47
N GLN A 267 19.67 -9.19 11.20
CA GLN A 267 20.71 -8.72 10.28
C GLN A 267 20.15 -8.57 8.85
N PRO A 268 20.57 -7.53 8.09
CA PRO A 268 20.07 -7.26 6.73
C PRO A 268 20.14 -8.45 5.77
N GLU A 269 21.25 -9.21 5.79
CA GLU A 269 21.50 -10.35 4.91
C GLU A 269 20.50 -11.51 5.13
N ALA A 270 19.92 -11.58 6.32
CA ALA A 270 18.99 -12.64 6.70
C ALA A 270 17.54 -12.36 6.26
N THR A 271 17.27 -11.18 5.69
CA THR A 271 15.95 -10.79 5.19
C THR A 271 15.39 -11.85 4.26
N ARG A 272 14.13 -12.24 4.44
CA ARG A 272 13.43 -13.19 3.57
C ARG A 272 11.93 -12.85 3.48
N PRO A 273 11.20 -13.44 2.52
CA PRO A 273 9.76 -13.26 2.42
C PRO A 273 9.03 -13.59 3.73
N GLY A 274 8.06 -12.76 4.10
CA GLY A 274 7.32 -12.82 5.36
C GLY A 274 7.98 -12.05 6.52
N ASP A 275 9.22 -11.61 6.39
CA ASP A 275 9.79 -10.57 7.26
C ASP A 275 9.11 -9.22 6.99
N VAL A 276 9.25 -8.28 7.91
CA VAL A 276 8.52 -7.01 7.88
C VAL A 276 9.49 -5.86 8.14
N LEU A 277 9.55 -4.92 7.20
CA LEU A 277 10.22 -3.63 7.39
C LEU A 277 9.24 -2.66 8.07
N LEU A 278 9.68 -2.03 9.16
CA LEU A 278 8.87 -1.09 9.93
C LEU A 278 9.44 0.32 9.87
N GLU A 279 8.66 1.27 9.38
CA GLU A 279 8.98 2.69 9.46
C GLU A 279 8.40 3.30 10.73
N ARG A 280 9.24 3.93 11.55
CA ARG A 280 8.88 4.51 12.86
C ARG A 280 9.54 5.87 13.06
N TRP A 281 8.74 6.93 13.06
CA TRP A 281 9.14 8.29 13.47
C TRP A 281 8.64 8.68 14.87
N GLN A 282 7.82 7.84 15.49
CA GLN A 282 7.32 8.00 16.85
C GLN A 282 7.15 6.64 17.53
N ARG A 283 7.32 6.58 18.86
CA ARG A 283 7.20 5.32 19.62
C ARG A 283 5.75 4.84 19.73
N ARG A 284 4.81 5.76 19.87
CA ARG A 284 3.36 5.50 19.88
C ARG A 284 2.75 6.21 18.69
N GLY A 285 1.78 5.58 18.03
CA GLY A 285 1.12 6.14 16.85
C GLY A 285 1.49 5.46 15.54
N ILE A 286 1.11 6.14 14.47
CA ILE A 286 1.15 5.67 13.09
C ILE A 286 2.60 5.49 12.65
N GLY A 287 2.84 4.41 11.91
CA GLY A 287 4.08 4.09 11.21
C GLY A 287 3.76 3.18 10.03
N HIS A 288 4.70 3.02 9.09
CA HIS A 288 4.48 2.15 7.93
C HIS A 288 4.96 0.72 8.22
N THR A 289 4.16 -0.27 7.82
CA THR A 289 4.48 -1.69 7.97
C THR A 289 4.49 -2.33 6.59
N ILE A 290 5.64 -2.91 6.23
CA ILE A 290 5.94 -3.29 4.85
C ILE A 290 6.42 -4.75 4.85
N PRO A 291 5.53 -5.74 4.63
CA PRO A 291 5.93 -7.13 4.46
C PRO A 291 6.81 -7.31 3.21
N VAL A 292 7.87 -8.11 3.36
CA VAL A 292 8.71 -8.59 2.26
C VAL A 292 7.99 -9.73 1.57
N MET A 293 7.79 -9.61 0.26
CA MET A 293 7.02 -10.56 -0.54
C MET A 293 7.91 -11.50 -1.33
N ARG A 294 9.01 -10.98 -1.90
CA ARG A 294 9.98 -11.76 -2.69
C ARG A 294 11.40 -11.39 -2.29
N ARG A 295 12.30 -12.36 -2.43
CA ARG A 295 13.74 -12.17 -2.40
C ARG A 295 14.38 -12.94 -3.54
N ALA A 296 15.23 -12.29 -4.32
CA ALA A 296 16.10 -12.92 -5.31
C ALA A 296 17.57 -12.66 -4.96
N GLU A 297 18.39 -13.70 -5.04
CA GLU A 297 19.85 -13.56 -4.91
C GLU A 297 20.43 -13.08 -6.23
N LEU A 298 21.32 -12.10 -6.16
CA LEU A 298 22.06 -11.55 -7.29
C LEU A 298 23.55 -11.90 -7.18
N ALA A 299 24.27 -11.71 -8.28
CA ALA A 299 25.72 -11.89 -8.28
C ALA A 299 26.40 -10.97 -7.24
N GLY A 300 27.53 -11.42 -6.70
CA GLY A 300 28.30 -10.63 -5.73
C GLY A 300 27.72 -10.58 -4.31
N GLY A 301 26.71 -11.41 -4.00
CA GLY A 301 26.08 -11.43 -2.67
C GLY A 301 25.08 -10.30 -2.44
N ARG A 302 24.60 -9.68 -3.52
CA ARG A 302 23.51 -8.71 -3.49
C ARG A 302 22.16 -9.43 -3.56
N MET A 303 21.09 -8.71 -3.28
CA MET A 303 19.74 -9.22 -3.37
C MET A 303 18.78 -8.19 -3.94
N GLU A 304 17.71 -8.69 -4.54
CA GLU A 304 16.56 -7.90 -4.92
C GLU A 304 15.39 -8.27 -3.99
N LEU A 305 14.62 -7.28 -3.58
CA LEU A 305 13.45 -7.47 -2.74
C LEU A 305 12.20 -6.94 -3.46
N ALA A 306 11.10 -7.66 -3.30
CA ALA A 306 9.77 -7.10 -3.51
C ALA A 306 9.04 -7.00 -2.18
N ILE A 307 8.19 -5.98 -2.04
CA ILE A 307 7.44 -5.65 -0.85
C ILE A 307 5.96 -5.46 -1.19
N ALA A 308 5.10 -5.48 -0.18
CA ALA A 308 3.71 -5.02 -0.33
C ALA A 308 3.43 -3.87 0.62
N THR A 309 2.94 -2.75 0.10
CA THR A 309 2.60 -1.57 0.90
C THR A 309 1.09 -1.39 0.97
N GLY A 310 0.57 -1.21 2.18
CA GLY A 310 -0.80 -0.73 2.42
C GLY A 310 -0.84 0.80 2.55
N SER A 311 -1.99 1.36 2.94
CA SER A 311 -2.11 2.77 3.32
C SER A 311 -3.22 2.98 4.33
N MET A 312 -3.24 4.17 4.94
CA MET A 312 -4.42 4.76 5.55
C MET A 312 -4.83 6.01 4.74
N PRO A 313 -6.09 6.15 4.30
CA PRO A 313 -7.16 5.13 4.34
C PRO A 313 -6.76 3.80 3.69
N ARG A 314 -7.43 2.73 4.10
CA ARG A 314 -7.22 1.36 3.61
C ARG A 314 -7.25 1.33 2.08
N ARG A 315 -6.36 0.53 1.50
CA ARG A 315 -6.30 0.30 0.05
C ARG A 315 -5.90 -1.14 -0.24
N GLN A 316 -6.09 -1.58 -1.47
CA GLN A 316 -5.46 -2.82 -1.90
C GLN A 316 -3.93 -2.68 -1.79
N PRO A 317 -3.23 -3.66 -1.18
CA PRO A 317 -1.79 -3.64 -1.06
C PRO A 317 -1.15 -3.56 -2.44
N VAL A 318 -0.21 -2.65 -2.61
CA VAL A 318 0.53 -2.52 -3.87
C VAL A 318 1.82 -3.30 -3.73
N TRP A 319 2.05 -4.19 -4.70
CA TRP A 319 3.29 -4.92 -4.87
C TRP A 319 4.32 -3.99 -5.50
N GLU A 320 5.40 -3.73 -4.79
CA GLU A 320 6.48 -2.85 -5.24
C GLU A 320 7.81 -3.61 -5.24
N GLU A 321 8.67 -3.32 -6.21
CA GLU A 321 9.99 -3.94 -6.36
C GLU A 321 11.01 -2.93 -6.90
N GLY A 322 12.26 -3.35 -7.08
CA GLY A 322 13.32 -2.49 -7.58
C GLY A 322 13.50 -1.23 -6.74
N ALA A 323 13.35 -0.07 -7.40
CA ALA A 323 13.61 1.24 -6.83
C ALA A 323 12.78 1.54 -5.58
N SER A 324 11.48 1.24 -5.61
CA SER A 324 10.59 1.48 -4.46
C SER A 324 11.00 0.66 -3.23
N ALA A 325 11.31 -0.63 -3.42
CA ALA A 325 11.82 -1.47 -2.33
C ALA A 325 13.16 -0.92 -1.80
N HIS A 326 14.09 -0.57 -2.69
CA HIS A 326 15.37 0.00 -2.31
C HIS A 326 15.22 1.27 -1.45
N TYR A 327 14.32 2.16 -1.83
CA TYR A 327 14.03 3.39 -1.08
C TYR A 327 13.60 3.11 0.36
N TYR A 328 12.57 2.28 0.59
CA TYR A 328 12.08 2.04 1.95
C TYR A 328 13.16 1.44 2.86
N PHE A 329 13.95 0.49 2.34
CA PHE A 329 15.03 -0.13 3.11
C PHE A 329 16.22 0.82 3.39
N SER A 330 16.26 1.96 2.71
CA SER A 330 17.30 2.98 2.81
C SER A 330 16.94 4.14 3.75
N LEU A 331 15.70 4.20 4.24
CA LEU A 331 15.19 5.28 5.08
C LEU A 331 15.72 5.23 6.50
N ASP A 332 16.10 6.39 7.04
CA ASP A 332 16.52 6.54 8.43
C ASP A 332 15.36 6.30 9.41
N THR A 333 14.13 6.60 9.00
CA THR A 333 12.91 6.28 9.77
C THR A 333 12.68 4.76 9.91
N THR A 334 13.41 3.92 9.19
CA THR A 334 13.43 2.45 9.40
C THR A 334 14.49 2.02 10.43
N GLY A 335 14.70 2.87 11.44
CA GLY A 335 15.63 2.59 12.54
C GLY A 335 17.09 2.85 12.17
N GLY A 336 17.35 3.82 11.31
CA GLY A 336 18.68 4.32 10.93
C GLY A 336 19.27 5.36 11.90
N PRO A 337 20.32 6.09 11.48
CA PRO A 337 20.86 7.22 12.24
C PRO A 337 19.86 8.38 12.32
N GLY A 338 20.11 9.34 13.22
CA GLY A 338 19.27 10.52 13.38
C GLY A 338 18.22 10.38 14.50
N GLU A 339 17.47 11.46 14.68
CA GLU A 339 16.50 11.63 15.76
C GLU A 339 15.19 12.16 15.18
N ASN A 340 14.07 11.79 15.80
CA ASN A 340 12.79 12.43 15.51
C ASN A 340 12.71 13.84 16.11
N TRP A 341 11.58 14.52 15.90
CA TRP A 341 11.34 15.86 16.43
C TRP A 341 11.50 15.99 17.95
N ASP A 342 11.17 14.93 18.70
CA ASP A 342 11.29 14.89 20.17
C ASP A 342 12.74 14.65 20.65
N GLY A 343 13.71 14.50 19.74
CA GLY A 343 15.09 14.13 20.04
C GLY A 343 15.26 12.64 20.40
N GLU A 344 14.29 11.79 20.08
CA GLU A 344 14.41 10.34 20.24
C GLU A 344 15.11 9.73 19.02
N PRO A 345 16.19 8.94 19.19
CA PRO A 345 16.86 8.28 18.07
C PRO A 345 15.93 7.33 17.31
N TYR A 346 15.93 7.36 15.96
CA TYR A 346 15.07 6.47 15.16
C TYR A 346 15.29 4.98 15.49
N ALA A 347 16.55 4.58 15.71
CA ALA A 347 16.93 3.24 16.16
C ALA A 347 16.22 2.79 17.46
N ALA A 348 15.83 3.73 18.34
CA ALA A 348 15.18 3.43 19.62
C ALA A 348 13.65 3.34 19.54
N LEU A 349 13.06 3.65 18.38
CA LEU A 349 11.61 3.66 18.14
C LEU A 349 11.04 2.30 17.71
N GLY A 350 11.92 1.30 17.51
CA GLY A 350 11.54 -0.08 17.18
C GLY A 350 11.38 -0.36 15.67
N GLY A 351 11.82 0.56 14.81
CA GLY A 351 11.77 0.43 13.35
C GLY A 351 12.82 -0.51 12.73
N GLY A 352 12.71 -0.68 11.42
CA GLY A 352 13.59 -1.46 10.54
C GLY A 352 13.17 -2.90 10.34
N ILE A 353 14.04 -3.67 9.66
CA ILE A 353 13.72 -5.04 9.26
C ILE A 353 13.57 -5.95 10.47
N ARG A 354 12.47 -6.70 10.52
CA ARG A 354 12.10 -7.53 11.66
C ARG A 354 11.45 -8.83 11.25
N ARG A 355 11.65 -9.84 12.09
CA ARG A 355 11.06 -11.17 11.94
C ARG A 355 10.04 -11.44 13.03
N TRP A 356 8.98 -12.16 12.67
CA TRP A 356 7.94 -12.60 13.60
C TRP A 356 8.53 -13.48 14.71
N ARG A 357 8.10 -13.24 15.95
CA ARG A 357 8.28 -14.25 16.98
C ARG A 357 7.37 -15.46 16.72
N VAL A 358 7.84 -16.63 17.10
CA VAL A 358 7.08 -17.89 17.10
C VAL A 358 6.62 -18.21 18.52
N ALA A 359 5.37 -18.65 18.66
CA ALA A 359 4.85 -19.11 19.94
C ALA A 359 5.26 -20.57 20.16
N LEU A 360 6.16 -20.82 21.11
CA LEU A 360 6.62 -22.18 21.44
C LEU A 360 6.17 -22.59 22.85
N PRO A 361 5.86 -23.88 23.07
CA PRO A 361 5.48 -24.38 24.39
C PRO A 361 6.67 -24.32 25.37
N TYR A 362 6.44 -23.82 26.57
CA TYR A 362 7.42 -23.68 27.65
C TYR A 362 6.74 -23.76 29.02
N GLY A 363 7.03 -24.81 29.80
CA GLY A 363 6.59 -24.93 31.19
C GLY A 363 5.07 -24.82 31.39
N GLY A 364 4.26 -25.39 30.49
CA GLY A 364 2.79 -25.33 30.52
C GLY A 364 2.18 -24.03 29.97
N ASN A 365 3.01 -23.10 29.51
CA ASN A 365 2.63 -21.86 28.85
C ASN A 365 3.19 -21.83 27.43
N TYR A 366 2.77 -20.88 26.62
CA TYR A 366 3.47 -20.48 25.42
C TYR A 366 4.46 -19.37 25.73
N ARG A 367 5.42 -19.19 24.83
CA ARG A 367 6.30 -18.04 24.80
C ARG A 367 6.58 -17.64 23.36
N ASN A 368 6.35 -16.36 23.05
CA ASN A 368 6.86 -15.73 21.85
C ASN A 368 8.39 -15.62 21.97
N THR A 369 9.10 -16.25 21.03
CA THR A 369 10.55 -16.30 20.97
C THR A 369 11.04 -16.31 19.52
N PHE A 370 12.36 -16.22 19.29
CA PHE A 370 12.93 -16.46 17.96
C PHE A 370 13.03 -17.96 17.67
N MET A 371 13.10 -18.33 16.39
CA MET A 371 13.40 -19.70 15.98
C MET A 371 14.83 -20.06 16.41
N PRO A 372 15.11 -21.28 16.90
CA PRO A 372 16.45 -21.65 17.36
C PRO A 372 17.59 -21.38 16.36
N GLY A 373 17.32 -21.51 15.05
CA GLY A 373 18.30 -21.22 14.00
C GLY A 373 18.57 -19.73 13.75
N ASP A 374 17.73 -18.84 14.29
CA ASP A 374 17.80 -17.39 14.06
C ASP A 374 18.63 -16.66 15.12
N GLU A 375 19.19 -17.36 16.12
CA GLU A 375 20.02 -16.76 17.18
C GLU A 375 21.24 -16.00 16.62
N ALA A 376 21.86 -16.53 15.56
CA ALA A 376 23.06 -15.93 14.96
C ALA A 376 22.80 -14.65 14.14
N ILE A 377 21.56 -14.45 13.71
CA ILE A 377 21.15 -13.29 12.89
C ILE A 377 20.37 -12.25 13.71
N TRP A 378 20.07 -12.56 14.97
CA TRP A 378 19.31 -11.70 15.86
C TRP A 378 20.14 -10.47 16.28
N ILE A 379 19.48 -9.31 16.32
CA ILE A 379 20.03 -8.08 16.89
C ILE A 379 19.22 -7.73 18.15
N ASP A 380 19.91 -7.53 19.27
CA ASP A 380 19.27 -7.15 20.53
C ASP A 380 18.64 -5.75 20.40
N SER A 381 17.45 -5.55 20.97
CA SER A 381 16.74 -4.26 20.90
C SER A 381 17.47 -3.11 21.61
N THR A 382 18.50 -3.38 22.40
CA THR A 382 19.39 -2.38 23.01
C THR A 382 20.61 -2.04 22.17
N ASP A 383 20.92 -2.83 21.13
CA ASP A 383 22.04 -2.58 20.23
C ASP A 383 21.63 -1.56 19.16
N LEU A 384 21.49 -0.30 19.62
CA LEU A 384 21.04 0.81 18.76
C LEU A 384 22.05 1.11 17.64
N GLU A 385 23.34 0.80 17.85
CA GLU A 385 24.38 1.00 16.84
C GLU A 385 24.21 0.01 15.69
N ALA A 386 24.05 -1.28 16.00
CA ALA A 386 23.78 -2.30 14.97
C ALA A 386 22.45 -2.03 14.26
N ILE A 387 21.42 -1.58 14.99
CA ILE A 387 20.12 -1.20 14.43
C ILE A 387 20.28 -0.03 13.45
N ALA A 388 20.96 1.06 13.86
CA ALA A 388 21.17 2.27 13.08
C ALA A 388 22.02 2.06 11.82
N ALA A 389 22.91 1.07 11.81
CA ALA A 389 23.75 0.76 10.66
C ALA A 389 22.98 0.08 9.49
N ARG A 390 21.77 -0.42 9.73
CA ARG A 390 21.06 -1.28 8.75
C ARG A 390 20.68 -0.56 7.45
N PRO A 391 20.14 0.67 7.44
CA PRO A 391 19.79 1.33 6.18
C PRO A 391 21.02 1.52 5.27
N ALA A 392 22.16 1.91 5.84
CA ALA A 392 23.43 1.99 5.10
C ALA A 392 23.85 0.61 4.55
N ARG A 393 23.70 -0.45 5.35
CA ARG A 393 24.00 -1.81 4.88
C ARG A 393 23.06 -2.26 3.76
N PHE A 394 21.78 -1.92 3.81
CA PHE A 394 20.83 -2.22 2.73
C PHE A 394 21.21 -1.55 1.41
N LYS A 395 21.67 -0.28 1.44
CA LYS A 395 22.19 0.40 0.23
C LYS A 395 23.34 -0.36 -0.45
N GLU A 396 24.13 -1.11 0.31
CA GLU A 396 25.25 -1.91 -0.23
C GLU A 396 24.79 -3.27 -0.79
N ILE A 397 23.82 -3.91 -0.15
CA ILE A 397 23.44 -5.30 -0.47
C ILE A 397 22.20 -5.41 -1.36
N LEU A 398 21.39 -4.35 -1.49
CA LEU A 398 20.29 -4.34 -2.44
C LEU A 398 20.80 -4.12 -3.87
N ALA A 399 19.99 -4.45 -4.87
CA ALA A 399 20.29 -4.17 -6.28
C ALA A 399 20.60 -2.68 -6.48
N GLU A 400 21.60 -2.38 -7.31
CA GLU A 400 21.96 -1.00 -7.64
C GLU A 400 20.88 -0.47 -8.56
N LEU A 401 20.38 0.73 -8.26
CA LEU A 401 19.49 1.44 -9.16
C LEU A 401 20.32 2.18 -10.20
N THR A 402 19.85 2.20 -11.44
CA THR A 402 20.38 3.15 -12.43
C THR A 402 19.96 4.57 -12.05
N PRO A 403 20.72 5.61 -12.46
CA PRO A 403 20.29 6.99 -12.25
C PRO A 403 18.88 7.28 -12.80
N GLU A 404 18.50 6.64 -13.90
CA GLU A 404 17.16 6.72 -14.48
C GLU A 404 16.10 6.12 -13.56
N GLU A 405 16.35 4.95 -12.98
CA GLU A 405 15.44 4.32 -12.00
C GLU A 405 15.28 5.16 -10.73
N GLU A 406 16.37 5.78 -10.23
CA GLU A 406 16.30 6.69 -9.08
C GLU A 406 15.46 7.94 -9.39
N ARG A 407 15.63 8.52 -10.59
CA ARG A 407 14.83 9.66 -11.06
C ARG A 407 13.36 9.28 -11.18
N ASP A 408 13.06 8.17 -11.84
CA ASP A 408 11.68 7.76 -12.13
C ASP A 408 10.94 7.39 -10.85
N LEU A 409 11.63 6.77 -9.88
CA LEU A 409 11.08 6.56 -8.54
C LEU A 409 10.73 7.87 -7.83
N ALA A 410 11.63 8.85 -7.88
CA ALA A 410 11.37 10.15 -7.25
C ALA A 410 10.13 10.83 -7.87
N LEU A 411 10.00 10.75 -9.20
CA LEU A 411 8.84 11.26 -9.93
C LEU A 411 7.55 10.51 -9.58
N GLU A 412 7.58 9.18 -9.50
CA GLU A 412 6.43 8.36 -9.09
C GLU A 412 5.97 8.73 -7.67
N ARG A 413 6.92 8.91 -6.74
CA ARG A 413 6.62 9.32 -5.36
C ARG A 413 5.99 10.71 -5.30
N ILE A 414 6.48 11.66 -6.10
CA ILE A 414 5.88 13.00 -6.24
C ILE A 414 4.43 12.88 -6.70
N GLU A 415 4.17 12.11 -7.76
CA GLU A 415 2.81 11.97 -8.31
C GLU A 415 1.88 11.19 -7.38
N SER A 416 2.38 10.16 -6.69
CA SER A 416 1.62 9.43 -5.66
C SER A 416 1.19 10.37 -4.52
N ALA A 417 2.09 11.25 -4.07
CA ALA A 417 1.78 12.25 -3.05
C ALA A 417 0.78 13.30 -3.56
N ARG A 418 0.92 13.78 -4.80
CA ARG A 418 -0.07 14.67 -5.45
C ARG A 418 -1.43 14.02 -5.54
N ALA A 419 -1.52 12.79 -6.03
CA ALA A 419 -2.77 12.05 -6.13
C ALA A 419 -3.45 11.87 -4.77
N HIS A 420 -2.68 11.72 -3.69
CA HIS A 420 -3.22 11.72 -2.33
C HIS A 420 -3.74 13.10 -1.92
N LEU A 421 -3.01 14.18 -2.18
CA LEU A 421 -3.43 15.56 -1.89
C LEU A 421 -4.68 15.98 -2.68
N ARG A 422 -4.86 15.47 -3.90
CA ARG A 422 -6.08 15.66 -4.69
C ARG A 422 -7.32 15.07 -4.02
N ARG A 423 -7.15 14.03 -3.18
CA ARG A 423 -8.23 13.42 -2.41
C ARG A 423 -8.36 14.02 -1.00
N TYR A 424 -7.22 14.33 -0.38
CA TYR A 424 -7.10 14.78 1.01
C TYR A 424 -6.17 16.01 1.10
N PRO A 425 -6.64 17.20 0.68
CA PRO A 425 -5.79 18.40 0.52
C PRO A 425 -5.13 18.89 1.81
N ALA A 426 -5.63 18.51 2.98
CA ALA A 426 -5.03 18.86 4.28
C ALA A 426 -3.92 17.89 4.75
N SER A 427 -3.66 16.79 4.03
CA SER A 427 -2.72 15.75 4.47
C SER A 427 -1.27 16.23 4.51
N CYS A 428 -0.79 16.66 5.68
CA CYS A 428 0.60 17.08 5.85
C CYS A 428 1.60 15.94 5.61
N ALA A 429 1.22 14.70 5.92
CA ALA A 429 2.04 13.52 5.59
C ALA A 429 2.29 13.40 4.08
N ALA A 430 1.30 13.69 3.23
CA ALA A 430 1.49 13.70 1.78
C ALA A 430 2.30 14.91 1.30
N ARG A 431 2.17 16.08 1.96
CA ARG A 431 3.00 17.26 1.64
C ARG A 431 4.48 17.00 1.92
N ILE A 432 4.80 16.50 3.11
CA ILE A 432 6.18 16.16 3.52
C ILE A 432 6.77 15.11 2.56
N LYS A 433 6.03 14.02 2.30
CA LYS A 433 6.48 12.97 1.37
C LYS A 433 6.78 13.49 -0.05
N ARG A 434 6.03 14.50 -0.51
CA ARG A 434 6.26 15.13 -1.81
C ARG A 434 7.57 15.92 -1.81
N GLU A 435 7.81 16.73 -0.78
CA GLU A 435 9.04 17.52 -0.67
C GLU A 435 10.27 16.62 -0.48
N ASP A 436 10.20 15.57 0.34
CA ASP A 436 11.25 14.55 0.47
C ASP A 436 11.58 13.91 -0.89
N ALA A 437 10.56 13.64 -1.72
CA ALA A 437 10.75 13.08 -3.05
C ALA A 437 11.37 14.11 -4.03
N PHE A 438 11.09 15.40 -3.87
CA PHE A 438 11.80 16.46 -4.60
C PHE A 438 13.26 16.58 -4.18
N GLU A 439 13.58 16.43 -2.89
CA GLU A 439 14.97 16.41 -2.42
C GLU A 439 15.78 15.28 -3.06
N ASP A 440 15.20 14.08 -3.14
CA ASP A 440 15.77 12.95 -3.86
C ASP A 440 15.93 13.25 -5.36
N LEU A 441 14.90 13.82 -6.00
CA LEU A 441 14.97 14.21 -7.41
C LEU A 441 16.09 15.24 -7.63
N TYR A 442 16.22 16.27 -6.78
CA TYR A 442 17.29 17.25 -6.90
C TYR A 442 18.67 16.61 -6.80
N ARG A 443 18.87 15.69 -5.84
CA ARG A 443 20.13 14.97 -5.67
C ARG A 443 20.49 14.19 -6.93
N VAL A 444 19.59 13.32 -7.40
CA VAL A 444 19.81 12.46 -8.57
C VAL A 444 20.06 13.30 -9.82
N MET A 445 19.23 14.32 -10.04
CA MET A 445 19.31 15.17 -11.22
C MET A 445 20.58 16.04 -11.23
N ALA A 446 21.07 16.46 -10.06
CA ALA A 446 22.34 17.16 -9.95
C ALA A 446 23.55 16.23 -10.14
N GLU A 447 23.54 15.05 -9.53
CA GLU A 447 24.67 14.10 -9.54
C GLU A 447 24.87 13.42 -10.90
N HIS A 448 23.77 13.08 -11.59
CA HIS A 448 23.82 12.22 -12.77
C HIS A 448 23.32 12.88 -14.06
N PHE A 449 22.43 13.88 -13.97
CA PHE A 449 21.82 14.52 -15.13
C PHE A 449 22.28 15.97 -15.36
N GLY A 450 23.14 16.50 -14.48
CA GLY A 450 23.72 17.84 -14.62
C GLY A 450 22.72 18.99 -14.51
N MET A 451 21.56 18.76 -13.88
CA MET A 451 20.51 19.77 -13.70
C MET A 451 20.61 20.43 -12.32
N THR A 452 20.42 21.75 -12.29
CA THR A 452 20.28 22.51 -11.05
C THR A 452 18.88 22.34 -10.45
N PRO A 453 18.70 22.53 -9.13
CA PRO A 453 17.37 22.46 -8.50
C PRO A 453 16.34 23.38 -9.17
N GLY A 454 16.75 24.58 -9.61
CA GLY A 454 15.87 25.50 -10.34
C GLY A 454 15.55 25.10 -11.78
N GLU A 455 16.31 24.19 -12.40
CA GLU A 455 15.94 23.55 -13.66
C GLU A 455 14.95 22.40 -13.42
N VAL A 456 15.19 21.61 -12.38
CA VAL A 456 14.26 20.55 -11.94
C VAL A 456 12.89 21.16 -11.59
N ASP A 457 12.85 22.23 -10.81
CA ASP A 457 11.60 22.91 -10.45
C ASP A 457 10.83 23.40 -11.68
N ARG A 458 11.54 23.99 -12.65
CA ARG A 458 10.91 24.46 -13.90
C ARG A 458 10.32 23.33 -14.73
N GLN A 459 10.90 22.14 -14.66
CA GLN A 459 10.48 21.00 -15.44
C GLN A 459 9.38 20.19 -14.74
N TYR A 460 9.45 20.05 -13.42
CA TYR A 460 8.66 19.06 -12.69
C TYR A 460 7.70 19.62 -11.65
N ARG A 461 7.89 20.86 -11.14
CA ARG A 461 6.92 21.44 -10.20
C ARG A 461 5.71 22.01 -10.94
N ILE A 462 4.54 21.79 -10.36
CA ILE A 462 3.25 22.27 -10.86
C ILE A 462 2.55 23.13 -9.81
N LEU A 463 1.44 23.77 -10.18
CA LEU A 463 0.68 24.66 -9.29
C LEU A 463 0.28 23.97 -7.97
N ASP A 464 -0.13 22.70 -8.01
CA ASP A 464 -0.47 21.89 -6.84
C ASP A 464 0.64 21.92 -5.78
N ASP A 465 1.91 21.94 -6.19
CA ASP A 465 3.04 21.84 -5.26
C ASP A 465 3.17 23.10 -4.40
N TYR A 466 2.79 24.25 -4.95
CA TYR A 466 2.82 25.53 -4.25
C TYR A 466 1.53 25.81 -3.48
N VAL A 467 0.39 25.40 -4.03
CA VAL A 467 -0.91 25.53 -3.34
C VAL A 467 -0.95 24.60 -2.12
N PHE A 468 -0.44 23.39 -2.24
CA PHE A 468 -0.33 22.45 -1.13
C PHE A 468 1.10 22.39 -0.60
N ALA A 469 1.77 23.54 -0.48
CA ALA A 469 3.13 23.65 0.08
C ALA A 469 3.24 23.03 1.48
N GLU A 470 4.41 22.51 1.81
CA GLU A 470 4.67 21.83 3.08
C GLU A 470 4.39 22.73 4.29
N LEU A 471 3.76 22.13 5.29
CA LEU A 471 3.45 22.76 6.57
C LEU A 471 4.24 22.05 7.66
N VAL A 472 4.75 22.82 8.62
CA VAL A 472 5.37 22.26 9.83
C VAL A 472 4.27 21.59 10.65
N TYR A 473 4.32 20.26 10.75
CA TYR A 473 3.23 19.42 11.26
C TYR A 473 2.76 19.85 12.66
N GLU A 474 3.69 20.01 13.59
CA GLU A 474 3.45 20.34 14.99
C GLU A 474 3.00 21.79 15.21
N GLN A 475 3.08 22.63 14.17
CA GLN A 475 2.74 24.05 14.21
C GLN A 475 1.60 24.42 13.26
N SER A 476 0.88 23.41 12.74
CA SER A 476 -0.14 23.62 11.71
C SER A 476 -1.37 22.79 11.96
N LYS A 477 -2.51 23.45 12.25
CA LYS A 477 -3.77 22.76 12.53
C LYS A 477 -4.43 22.17 11.30
N THR A 478 -4.06 22.62 10.09
CA THR A 478 -4.46 21.96 8.84
C THR A 478 -4.09 20.48 8.88
N CYS A 479 -2.96 20.12 9.50
CA CYS A 479 -2.47 18.74 9.52
C CYS A 479 -3.35 17.74 10.27
N CYS A 480 -4.30 18.22 11.08
CA CYS A 480 -5.23 17.39 11.85
C CYS A 480 -6.57 17.16 11.15
N TRP A 481 -6.72 17.65 9.91
CA TRP A 481 -8.00 17.72 9.21
C TRP A 481 -8.15 16.59 8.18
N ASN A 482 -8.48 15.39 8.67
CA ASN A 482 -8.57 14.16 7.87
C ASN A 482 -9.85 14.07 7.03
N SER A 483 -10.87 14.88 7.31
CA SER A 483 -12.18 14.89 6.64
C SER A 483 -12.24 15.75 5.38
N THR A 484 -11.10 16.29 4.91
CA THR A 484 -11.04 17.03 3.63
C THR A 484 -11.34 16.12 2.44
N THR A 485 -11.87 16.72 1.36
CA THR A 485 -12.46 15.97 0.23
C THR A 485 -11.87 16.39 -1.12
N PRO A 486 -12.05 15.56 -2.18
CA PRO A 486 -11.70 15.95 -3.55
C PRO A 486 -12.39 17.23 -4.02
N ALA A 487 -13.64 17.48 -3.59
CA ALA A 487 -14.36 18.70 -3.94
C ALA A 487 -13.67 19.95 -3.36
N MET A 488 -13.16 19.87 -2.12
CA MET A 488 -12.39 20.96 -1.53
C MET A 488 -11.10 21.23 -2.32
N TYR A 489 -10.40 20.19 -2.76
CA TYR A 489 -9.22 20.34 -3.63
C TYR A 489 -9.56 21.14 -4.90
N GLU A 490 -10.65 20.78 -5.60
CA GLU A 490 -11.07 21.49 -6.81
C GLU A 490 -11.38 22.96 -6.55
N ILE A 491 -12.08 23.27 -5.45
CA ILE A 491 -12.42 24.63 -5.03
C ILE A 491 -11.15 25.45 -4.74
N ILE A 492 -10.20 24.87 -4.02
CA ILE A 492 -8.92 25.51 -3.65
C ILE A 492 -8.09 25.80 -4.89
N MET A 493 -8.05 24.86 -5.83
CA MET A 493 -7.32 25.01 -7.09
C MET A 493 -7.98 26.01 -8.03
N ASP A 494 -9.32 26.04 -8.09
CA ASP A 494 -10.07 27.04 -8.85
C ASP A 494 -9.74 28.47 -8.40
N TYR A 495 -9.75 28.70 -7.08
CA TYR A 495 -9.31 29.99 -6.51
C TYR A 495 -7.89 30.35 -6.97
N ASN A 496 -6.95 29.41 -6.83
CA ASN A 496 -5.54 29.68 -7.13
C ASN A 496 -5.25 29.87 -8.61
N ARG A 497 -5.96 29.18 -9.51
CA ARG A 497 -5.90 29.44 -10.96
C ARG A 497 -6.27 30.89 -11.28
N GLY A 498 -7.33 31.42 -10.64
CA GLY A 498 -7.71 32.82 -10.78
C GLY A 498 -6.72 33.81 -10.16
N VAL A 499 -5.93 33.39 -9.16
CA VAL A 499 -4.85 34.22 -8.58
C VAL A 499 -3.66 34.30 -9.53
N VAL A 500 -3.16 33.16 -10.01
CA VAL A 500 -1.95 33.10 -10.84
C VAL A 500 -2.17 33.61 -12.27
N ASP A 501 -3.41 33.55 -12.76
CA ASP A 501 -3.85 34.14 -14.03
C ASP A 501 -5.02 35.12 -13.81
N ASP A 502 -4.70 36.28 -13.24
CA ASP A 502 -5.66 37.37 -13.01
C ASP A 502 -5.94 38.21 -14.29
N GLY A 503 -5.40 37.79 -15.43
CA GLY A 503 -5.49 38.49 -16.72
C GLY A 503 -4.69 39.80 -16.79
N SER A 504 -3.91 40.16 -15.76
CA SER A 504 -3.10 41.38 -15.74
C SER A 504 -1.74 41.23 -16.42
N GLY A 505 -1.31 39.99 -16.68
CA GLY A 505 0.03 39.67 -17.15
C GLY A 505 1.13 39.86 -16.09
N THR A 506 0.75 40.16 -14.84
CA THR A 506 1.66 40.19 -13.68
C THR A 506 1.69 38.80 -13.05
N CYS A 507 2.87 38.27 -12.74
CA CYS A 507 2.93 37.02 -12.00
C CYS A 507 2.52 37.25 -10.54
N ASN A 508 1.47 36.55 -10.10
CA ASN A 508 1.07 36.45 -8.71
C ASN A 508 1.45 35.07 -8.16
N ALA A 509 1.98 35.04 -6.94
CA ALA A 509 2.24 33.77 -6.26
C ALA A 509 0.91 33.12 -5.83
N PRO A 510 0.78 31.78 -5.95
CA PRO A 510 -0.36 31.07 -5.42
C PRO A 510 -0.45 31.23 -3.89
N VAL A 511 -1.66 31.08 -3.38
CA VAL A 511 -1.99 31.15 -1.96
C VAL A 511 -2.05 29.72 -1.40
N PRO A 512 -1.13 29.34 -0.48
CA PRO A 512 -1.13 28.00 0.08
C PRO A 512 -2.44 27.65 0.81
N PHE A 513 -2.89 26.40 0.77
CA PHE A 513 -3.97 25.92 1.60
C PHE A 513 -3.47 25.65 3.02
N MET A 514 -3.81 26.55 3.94
CA MET A 514 -3.37 26.58 5.34
C MET A 514 -4.28 27.51 6.16
N ALA A 515 -4.35 27.33 7.48
CA ALA A 515 -5.09 28.22 8.36
C ALA A 515 -4.40 29.59 8.47
N ARG A 516 -5.18 30.67 8.44
CA ARG A 516 -4.69 32.05 8.56
C ARG A 516 -5.58 32.88 9.47
N ASN A 517 -4.98 33.59 10.43
CA ASN A 517 -5.68 34.54 11.29
C ASN A 517 -6.90 33.94 12.03
N ALA A 518 -6.85 32.64 12.39
CA ALA A 518 -7.92 31.99 13.13
C ALA A 518 -8.15 32.68 14.50
N GLY A 519 -9.41 32.82 14.89
CA GLY A 519 -9.80 33.60 16.05
C GLY A 519 -11.25 33.37 16.46
N ALA A 520 -11.79 34.27 17.28
CA ALA A 520 -13.15 34.15 17.77
C ALA A 520 -14.18 34.29 16.62
N GLY A 521 -14.66 33.15 16.11
CA GLY A 521 -15.62 33.08 15.01
C GLY A 521 -15.01 32.85 13.63
N ASP A 522 -13.69 32.66 13.53
CA ASP A 522 -13.00 32.32 12.27
C ASP A 522 -12.07 31.14 12.51
N ASP A 523 -12.27 30.06 11.77
CA ASP A 523 -11.42 28.87 11.80
C ASP A 523 -10.14 29.03 10.96
N GLY A 524 -9.94 30.18 10.32
CA GLY A 524 -8.76 30.50 9.53
C GLY A 524 -8.80 30.02 8.08
N TYR A 525 -9.94 29.48 7.62
CA TYR A 525 -10.14 29.02 6.23
C TYR A 525 -11.20 29.82 5.47
N ALA A 526 -11.61 30.98 6.01
CA ALA A 526 -12.63 31.84 5.41
C ALA A 526 -12.36 32.13 3.93
N LEU A 527 -11.11 32.33 3.52
CA LEU A 527 -10.74 32.62 2.13
C LEU A 527 -11.32 31.60 1.12
N PHE A 528 -11.06 30.32 1.34
CA PHE A 528 -11.48 29.26 0.43
C PHE A 528 -12.95 28.89 0.63
N ARG A 529 -13.46 28.98 1.87
CA ARG A 529 -14.89 28.79 2.16
C ARG A 529 -15.76 29.86 1.49
N GLU A 530 -15.35 31.12 1.53
CA GLU A 530 -16.04 32.22 0.85
C GLU A 530 -15.95 32.08 -0.67
N HIS A 531 -14.82 31.62 -1.21
CA HIS A 531 -14.71 31.28 -2.64
C HIS A 531 -15.68 30.16 -3.03
N ALA A 532 -15.77 29.09 -2.24
CA ALA A 532 -16.73 28.00 -2.45
C ALA A 532 -18.16 28.53 -2.54
N GLN A 533 -18.54 29.45 -1.64
CA GLN A 533 -19.85 30.10 -1.67
C GLN A 533 -20.04 30.97 -2.92
N ALA A 534 -19.02 31.73 -3.33
CA ALA A 534 -19.07 32.61 -4.49
C ALA A 534 -19.27 31.84 -5.81
N ILE A 535 -18.69 30.64 -5.93
CA ILE A 535 -18.86 29.76 -7.10
C ILE A 535 -20.07 28.81 -6.98
N GLY A 536 -20.88 28.94 -5.93
CA GLY A 536 -22.09 28.14 -5.72
C GLY A 536 -21.83 26.70 -5.24
N ARG A 537 -20.62 26.38 -4.80
CA ARG A 537 -20.19 25.07 -4.26
C ARG A 537 -20.02 25.06 -2.74
N GLY A 538 -20.65 26.01 -2.04
CA GLY A 538 -20.52 26.16 -0.59
C GLY A 538 -20.93 24.91 0.21
N ASP A 539 -21.91 24.15 -0.28
CA ASP A 539 -22.37 22.90 0.37
C ASP A 539 -21.36 21.74 0.27
N GLU A 540 -20.37 21.85 -0.62
CA GLU A 540 -19.28 20.87 -0.77
C GLU A 540 -18.07 21.19 0.13
N TRP A 541 -18.07 22.35 0.78
CA TRP A 541 -17.04 22.74 1.74
C TRP A 541 -17.32 22.08 3.09
N VAL A 542 -16.39 21.25 3.55
CA VAL A 542 -16.41 20.69 4.90
C VAL A 542 -15.84 21.72 5.86
N ASP A 543 -16.42 21.88 7.05
CA ASP A 543 -15.89 22.76 8.10
C ASP A 543 -14.71 22.09 8.82
N TRP A 544 -13.78 22.89 9.34
CA TRP A 544 -12.62 22.35 10.03
C TRP A 544 -13.01 21.61 11.32
N SER A 545 -12.43 20.43 11.49
CA SER A 545 -12.51 19.62 12.70
C SER A 545 -11.15 19.02 13.06
N ALA A 546 -10.91 18.85 14.36
CA ALA A 546 -9.82 18.02 14.84
C ALA A 546 -10.25 16.54 14.75
N ASP A 547 -10.03 15.93 13.59
CA ASP A 547 -10.45 14.55 13.30
C ASP A 547 -9.61 13.51 14.05
N GLU A 548 -8.51 13.96 14.65
CA GLU A 548 -7.62 13.21 15.52
C GLU A 548 -7.17 14.04 16.71
N THR A 549 -6.34 13.46 17.59
CA THR A 549 -5.72 14.23 18.67
C THR A 549 -4.82 15.30 18.06
N CYS A 550 -5.21 16.57 18.23
CA CYS A 550 -4.56 17.70 17.59
C CYS A 550 -4.02 18.70 18.63
N PRO A 551 -2.79 18.53 19.15
CA PRO A 551 -2.16 19.48 20.07
C PRO A 551 -2.10 20.91 19.52
N GLN A 552 -2.00 21.05 18.21
CA GLN A 552 -1.92 22.30 17.47
C GLN A 552 -3.29 22.88 17.06
N ALA A 553 -4.40 22.39 17.62
CA ALA A 553 -5.76 22.83 17.29
C ALA A 553 -6.00 24.34 17.47
N ASP A 554 -5.34 24.96 18.46
CA ASP A 554 -5.47 26.38 18.78
C ASP A 554 -4.56 27.30 17.94
N THR A 555 -3.89 26.75 16.91
CA THR A 555 -3.01 27.53 16.02
C THR A 555 -3.79 28.62 15.29
N VAL A 556 -3.29 29.86 15.38
CA VAL A 556 -3.89 31.03 14.73
C VAL A 556 -3.57 31.05 13.23
N THR A 557 -2.29 30.86 12.90
CA THR A 557 -1.80 30.81 11.53
C THR A 557 -0.83 29.64 11.46
N ASP A 558 -1.08 28.75 10.51
CA ASP A 558 -0.20 27.61 10.28
C ASP A 558 1.18 28.07 9.83
N THR A 559 2.17 27.18 9.93
CA THR A 559 3.56 27.51 9.60
C THR A 559 3.98 26.74 8.37
N LEU A 560 4.40 27.46 7.32
CA LEU A 560 5.04 26.85 6.15
C LEU A 560 6.43 26.35 6.52
N ALA A 561 6.80 25.17 6.05
CA ALA A 561 8.17 24.69 6.16
C ALA A 561 9.11 25.54 5.29
N GLU A 562 10.38 25.62 5.68
CA GLU A 562 11.40 26.23 4.82
C GLU A 562 11.59 25.36 3.57
N THR A 563 11.69 25.98 2.40
CA THR A 563 11.85 25.25 1.13
C THR A 563 12.98 25.82 0.30
N THR A 564 13.72 24.94 -0.37
CA THR A 564 14.70 25.31 -1.40
C THR A 564 14.07 25.42 -2.78
N ALA A 565 12.78 25.12 -2.91
CA ALA A 565 12.04 25.24 -4.16
C ALA A 565 12.09 26.68 -4.68
N LYS A 566 12.31 26.80 -5.98
CA LYS A 566 12.27 28.06 -6.68
C LYS A 566 10.87 28.69 -6.54
N PRO A 567 10.74 29.98 -6.19
CA PRO A 567 9.44 30.63 -6.08
C PRO A 567 8.65 30.52 -7.40
N TRP A 568 7.32 30.38 -7.30
CA TRP A 568 6.42 30.24 -8.46
C TRP A 568 6.72 31.26 -9.58
N CYS A 569 6.82 32.54 -9.22
CA CYS A 569 7.06 33.60 -10.20
C CYS A 569 8.46 33.62 -10.79
N ASP A 570 9.40 32.90 -10.20
CA ASP A 570 10.75 32.77 -10.72
C ASP A 570 10.87 31.59 -11.70
N LEU A 571 9.89 30.67 -11.75
CA LEU A 571 9.91 29.54 -12.68
C LEU A 571 9.92 29.97 -14.15
N GLY A 572 9.45 31.18 -14.47
CA GLY A 572 9.40 31.66 -15.85
C GLY A 572 8.40 30.88 -16.72
N LEU A 573 7.39 30.29 -16.08
CA LEU A 573 6.21 29.75 -16.75
C LEU A 573 5.38 30.92 -17.28
N ASP A 574 4.92 30.88 -18.53
CA ASP A 574 4.05 31.93 -19.08
C ASP A 574 2.77 32.04 -18.25
N PRO A 575 2.25 33.25 -17.93
CA PRO A 575 0.97 33.41 -17.25
C PRO A 575 -0.13 32.78 -18.11
N GLY A 576 -0.75 31.69 -17.62
CA GLY A 576 -1.74 30.90 -18.36
C GLY A 576 -1.20 29.60 -18.99
N SER A 577 0.11 29.34 -18.92
CA SER A 577 0.62 27.98 -19.05
C SER A 577 0.44 27.29 -17.71
N ASP A 578 -0.67 26.58 -17.55
CA ASP A 578 -0.62 25.34 -16.78
C ASP A 578 0.42 24.50 -17.55
N PRO A 579 1.66 24.27 -17.05
CA PRO A 579 2.27 23.03 -17.45
C PRO A 579 1.21 22.01 -17.05
N GLY A 580 0.69 21.20 -17.98
CA GLY A 580 -0.33 20.23 -17.64
C GLY A 580 0.19 19.27 -16.55
N PRO A 581 -0.29 18.01 -16.48
CA PRO A 581 0.59 17.02 -15.87
C PRO A 581 1.99 17.21 -16.48
N GLY A 582 3.01 17.42 -15.63
CA GLY A 582 4.40 17.52 -16.08
C GLY A 582 4.69 16.36 -17.03
N PRO A 583 5.71 16.46 -17.93
CA PRO A 583 5.89 15.52 -19.04
C PRO A 583 5.50 14.11 -18.59
N GLU A 584 4.41 13.59 -19.17
CA GLU A 584 3.85 12.31 -18.73
C GLU A 584 5.03 11.35 -18.63
N PRO A 585 5.14 10.57 -17.52
CA PRO A 585 6.11 9.48 -17.51
C PRO A 585 5.95 8.74 -18.84
N PRO A 586 7.05 8.33 -19.51
CA PRO A 586 6.94 7.62 -20.78
C PRO A 586 5.84 6.56 -20.61
N PRO A 587 4.85 6.52 -21.53
CA PRO A 587 3.65 5.73 -21.32
C PRO A 587 4.05 4.34 -20.85
N THR A 588 3.42 3.85 -19.78
CA THR A 588 3.58 2.46 -19.35
C THR A 588 2.93 1.60 -20.42
N LEU A 589 3.66 1.36 -21.51
CA LEU A 589 3.17 0.57 -22.62
C LEU A 589 3.06 -0.88 -22.14
N GLY A 590 1.84 -1.38 -21.96
CA GLY A 590 1.63 -2.77 -21.56
C GLY A 590 0.18 -3.21 -21.62
N GLY A 591 -0.11 -4.23 -22.42
CA GLY A 591 -1.47 -4.77 -22.60
C GLY A 591 -2.23 -4.17 -23.79
N CYS A 592 -3.49 -4.61 -23.97
CA CYS A 592 -4.34 -4.18 -25.09
C CYS A 592 -4.86 -2.74 -24.87
N GLY A 593 -4.69 -1.87 -25.86
CA GLY A 593 -5.28 -0.51 -25.87
C GLY A 593 -4.37 0.63 -25.42
N ASP A 594 -3.13 0.34 -25.04
CA ASP A 594 -2.12 1.35 -24.63
C ASP A 594 -1.16 1.74 -25.77
N THR A 595 -1.39 1.18 -26.94
CA THR A 595 -0.63 1.35 -28.18
C THR A 595 -1.61 1.86 -29.25
N GLY A 596 -1.28 2.94 -29.95
CA GLY A 596 -2.25 3.68 -30.77
C GLY A 596 -2.99 2.81 -31.78
N ALA A 597 -4.32 2.71 -31.68
CA ALA A 597 -5.13 1.81 -32.54
C ALA A 597 -5.12 2.18 -34.04
N ASP A 598 -4.70 3.40 -34.37
CA ASP A 598 -4.45 3.85 -35.73
C ASP A 598 -3.35 4.91 -35.76
N ARG A 599 -2.91 5.28 -36.96
CA ARG A 599 -1.88 6.29 -37.19
C ARG A 599 -2.17 7.65 -36.55
N SER A 600 -3.43 8.03 -36.36
CA SER A 600 -3.80 9.32 -35.74
C SER A 600 -3.67 9.28 -34.21
N GLY A 601 -3.76 8.09 -33.62
CA GLY A 601 -3.48 7.81 -32.21
C GLY A 601 -2.06 7.30 -31.94
N ALA A 602 -1.14 7.40 -32.90
CA ALA A 602 0.21 6.84 -32.77
C ALA A 602 0.94 7.39 -31.54
N VAL A 603 1.48 6.50 -30.71
CA VAL A 603 2.14 6.88 -29.45
C VAL A 603 3.55 7.40 -29.73
N PRO A 604 3.91 8.62 -29.25
CA PRO A 604 5.24 9.17 -29.46
C PRO A 604 6.29 8.41 -28.65
N LEU A 605 7.35 7.97 -29.32
CA LEU A 605 8.52 7.29 -28.76
C LEU A 605 9.80 8.04 -29.11
N GLU A 606 10.86 7.74 -28.36
CA GLU A 606 12.24 8.14 -28.65
C GLU A 606 13.04 6.90 -29.11
N PRO A 607 14.22 7.06 -29.74
CA PRO A 607 15.10 5.93 -30.02
C PRO A 607 15.46 5.16 -28.73
N GLY A 608 15.22 3.85 -28.70
CA GLY A 608 15.33 3.03 -27.50
C GLY A 608 14.78 1.62 -27.67
N THR A 609 14.76 0.84 -26.59
CA THR A 609 14.13 -0.48 -26.51
C THR A 609 12.95 -0.43 -25.54
N TYR A 610 11.83 -1.01 -25.96
CA TYR A 610 10.54 -1.03 -25.28
C TYR A 610 10.07 -2.48 -25.16
N ASP A 611 9.97 -2.98 -23.93
CA ASP A 611 9.53 -4.36 -23.63
C ASP A 611 8.09 -4.39 -23.10
N GLY A 612 7.47 -5.58 -23.08
CA GLY A 612 6.14 -5.77 -22.48
C GLY A 612 4.98 -5.27 -23.35
N LEU A 613 5.21 -5.01 -24.63
CA LEU A 613 4.19 -4.62 -25.61
C LEU A 613 3.36 -5.83 -26.03
N ARG A 614 2.13 -5.60 -26.47
CA ARG A 614 1.26 -6.67 -26.95
C ARG A 614 0.34 -6.17 -28.07
N VAL A 615 0.40 -6.83 -29.23
CA VAL A 615 -0.65 -6.73 -30.24
C VAL A 615 -1.79 -7.66 -29.84
N CYS A 616 -3.02 -7.14 -29.78
CA CYS A 616 -4.22 -7.93 -29.50
C CYS A 616 -4.98 -8.29 -30.79
N GLU A 617 -5.94 -9.22 -30.70
CA GLU A 617 -6.60 -9.78 -31.88
C GLU A 617 -7.30 -8.68 -32.70
N ASP A 618 -7.00 -8.62 -33.99
CA ASP A 618 -7.46 -7.58 -34.93
C ASP A 618 -7.07 -6.12 -34.55
N GLU A 619 -6.07 -5.93 -33.68
CA GLU A 619 -5.52 -4.62 -33.32
C GLU A 619 -4.20 -4.33 -34.05
N HIS A 620 -3.89 -3.04 -34.18
CA HIS A 620 -2.66 -2.53 -34.76
C HIS A 620 -2.06 -1.55 -33.77
N ASP A 621 -0.77 -1.71 -33.50
CA ASP A 621 -0.03 -0.81 -32.62
C ASP A 621 0.69 0.22 -33.47
N TRP A 622 0.31 1.49 -33.31
CA TRP A 622 0.96 2.61 -33.98
C TRP A 622 1.82 3.41 -33.01
N PHE A 623 3.07 3.66 -33.44
CA PHE A 623 4.04 4.51 -32.76
C PHE A 623 4.55 5.59 -33.70
N THR A 624 5.09 6.68 -33.15
CA THR A 624 5.72 7.73 -33.93
C THR A 624 7.00 8.21 -33.30
N VAL A 625 8.03 8.49 -34.10
CA VAL A 625 9.34 8.93 -33.62
C VAL A 625 9.93 9.97 -34.58
N PHE A 626 10.64 10.96 -34.04
CA PHE A 626 11.45 11.89 -34.83
C PHE A 626 12.85 11.32 -35.02
N VAL A 627 13.27 11.17 -36.26
CA VAL A 627 14.59 10.63 -36.60
C VAL A 627 15.32 11.55 -37.58
N SER A 628 16.65 11.49 -37.57
CA SER A 628 17.48 12.14 -38.58
C SER A 628 18.61 11.20 -38.98
N GLY A 629 18.62 10.78 -40.25
CA GLY A 629 19.59 9.84 -40.79
C GLY A 629 19.04 8.42 -40.95
N GLU A 630 19.93 7.44 -40.83
CA GLU A 630 19.58 6.01 -40.90
C GLU A 630 19.04 5.57 -39.53
N VAL A 631 17.92 4.85 -39.53
CA VAL A 631 17.28 4.27 -38.34
C VAL A 631 16.97 2.80 -38.59
N GLU A 632 17.32 1.94 -37.63
CA GLU A 632 16.90 0.53 -37.57
C GLU A 632 15.69 0.39 -36.65
N VAL A 633 14.62 -0.22 -37.14
CA VAL A 633 13.45 -0.58 -36.34
C VAL A 633 13.31 -2.09 -36.35
N SER A 634 13.21 -2.71 -35.18
CA SER A 634 13.03 -4.15 -35.04
C SER A 634 12.05 -4.50 -33.93
N ILE A 635 11.26 -5.54 -34.14
CA ILE A 635 10.44 -6.17 -33.10
C ILE A 635 10.91 -7.60 -32.86
N ALA A 636 10.83 -8.07 -31.61
CA ALA A 636 11.07 -9.48 -31.26
C ALA A 636 9.87 -10.04 -30.50
N PHE A 637 9.42 -11.23 -30.90
CA PHE A 637 8.21 -11.88 -30.40
C PHE A 637 8.31 -13.41 -30.53
N SER A 638 7.39 -14.14 -29.91
CA SER A 638 7.28 -15.58 -30.10
C SER A 638 6.31 -15.87 -31.26
N HIS A 639 6.80 -16.27 -32.44
CA HIS A 639 5.93 -16.67 -33.56
C HIS A 639 5.03 -17.86 -33.20
N ALA A 640 5.37 -18.63 -32.16
CA ALA A 640 4.51 -19.69 -31.63
C ALA A 640 3.26 -19.16 -30.89
N GLU A 641 3.27 -17.92 -30.43
CA GLU A 641 2.14 -17.24 -29.79
C GLU A 641 1.27 -16.51 -30.82
N GLY A 642 1.89 -15.88 -31.82
CA GLY A 642 1.22 -15.20 -32.92
C GLY A 642 2.24 -14.62 -33.90
N ASP A 643 1.86 -14.53 -35.18
CA ASP A 643 2.72 -14.01 -36.25
C ASP A 643 2.54 -12.49 -36.37
N LEU A 644 3.57 -11.71 -36.05
CA LEU A 644 3.54 -10.25 -36.08
C LEU A 644 4.37 -9.71 -37.25
N ASP A 645 3.84 -8.68 -37.91
CA ASP A 645 4.47 -7.96 -39.01
C ASP A 645 4.83 -6.52 -38.58
N LEU A 646 5.81 -5.92 -39.27
CA LEU A 646 6.32 -4.57 -39.01
C LEU A 646 6.21 -3.68 -40.26
N GLY A 647 5.63 -2.49 -40.12
CA GLY A 647 5.58 -1.44 -41.14
C GLY A 647 6.19 -0.13 -40.65
N VAL A 648 6.85 0.61 -41.55
CA VAL A 648 7.37 1.96 -41.29
C VAL A 648 6.93 2.90 -42.41
N TYR A 649 6.38 4.05 -42.04
CA TYR A 649 5.78 5.03 -42.94
C TYR A 649 6.32 6.44 -42.69
N ASP A 650 6.33 7.27 -43.72
CA ASP A 650 6.69 8.68 -43.59
C ASP A 650 5.53 9.52 -43.01
N ALA A 651 5.75 10.82 -42.80
CA ALA A 651 4.75 11.76 -42.28
C ALA A 651 3.51 11.97 -43.18
N SER A 652 3.56 11.57 -44.46
CA SER A 652 2.46 11.72 -45.42
C SER A 652 1.57 10.49 -45.56
N GLY A 653 2.00 9.32 -45.06
CA GLY A 653 1.26 8.07 -45.23
C GLY A 653 1.97 7.04 -46.09
N GLU A 654 3.08 7.42 -46.72
CA GLU A 654 3.75 6.57 -47.70
C GLU A 654 4.65 5.55 -46.99
N PRO A 655 4.61 4.26 -47.39
CA PRO A 655 5.44 3.23 -46.79
C PRO A 655 6.92 3.46 -47.15
N LEU A 656 7.77 3.50 -46.12
CA LEU A 656 9.23 3.57 -46.23
C LEU A 656 9.84 2.16 -46.29
N ALA A 657 9.40 1.25 -45.42
CA ALA A 657 9.80 -0.15 -45.41
C ALA A 657 8.77 -1.00 -44.64
N SER A 658 8.80 -2.32 -44.86
CA SER A 658 8.08 -3.29 -44.05
C SER A 658 8.84 -4.61 -43.99
N SER A 659 8.55 -5.40 -42.95
CA SER A 659 9.08 -6.74 -42.75
C SER A 659 7.92 -7.65 -42.32
N ALA A 660 7.77 -8.76 -43.02
CA ALA A 660 6.72 -9.76 -42.81
C ALA A 660 7.33 -11.14 -43.06
N SER A 661 7.79 -11.78 -42.00
CA SER A 661 8.49 -13.07 -42.04
C SER A 661 7.71 -14.12 -41.23
N THR A 662 8.36 -15.25 -40.94
CA THR A 662 7.82 -16.28 -40.02
C THR A 662 8.82 -16.58 -38.92
N SER A 663 9.71 -15.61 -38.68
CA SER A 663 10.76 -15.69 -37.68
C SER A 663 10.29 -15.04 -36.38
N ASN A 664 11.05 -15.19 -35.30
CA ASN A 664 10.75 -14.55 -34.01
C ASN A 664 11.18 -13.06 -33.97
N GLU A 665 11.49 -12.47 -35.13
CA GLU A 665 11.97 -11.10 -35.28
C GLU A 665 11.50 -10.52 -36.62
N GLU A 666 11.04 -9.28 -36.61
CA GLU A 666 10.90 -8.46 -37.82
C GLU A 666 11.83 -7.25 -37.72
N ARG A 667 12.47 -6.87 -38.82
CA ARG A 667 13.48 -5.81 -38.83
C ARG A 667 13.50 -5.06 -40.15
N VAL A 668 13.56 -3.73 -40.07
CA VAL A 668 13.77 -2.84 -41.20
C VAL A 668 14.81 -1.76 -40.90
N THR A 669 15.43 -1.23 -41.94
CA THR A 669 16.31 -0.06 -41.87
C THR A 669 15.82 0.97 -42.87
N VAL A 670 15.59 2.20 -42.44
CA VAL A 670 15.14 3.30 -43.30
C VAL A 670 16.03 4.52 -43.13
N THR A 671 16.04 5.41 -44.13
CA THR A 671 16.67 6.73 -44.01
C THR A 671 15.57 7.78 -44.04
N ALA A 672 15.46 8.58 -42.97
CA ALA A 672 14.45 9.61 -42.85
C ALA A 672 15.03 10.85 -42.14
N ASP A 673 14.44 12.01 -42.44
CA ASP A 673 14.78 13.28 -41.79
C ASP A 673 13.47 13.98 -41.43
N GLY A 674 12.97 13.66 -40.23
CA GLY A 674 11.65 14.07 -39.76
C GLY A 674 10.88 12.95 -39.04
N GLN A 675 9.57 13.15 -38.88
CA GLN A 675 8.68 12.20 -38.23
C GLN A 675 8.47 10.94 -39.10
N ILE A 676 8.62 9.78 -38.50
CA ILE A 676 8.19 8.49 -39.07
C ILE A 676 7.11 7.85 -38.18
N PHE A 677 6.36 6.93 -38.76
CA PHE A 677 5.34 6.14 -38.07
C PHE A 677 5.70 4.66 -38.17
N ILE A 678 5.59 3.94 -37.07
CA ILE A 678 5.85 2.50 -36.96
C ILE A 678 4.52 1.83 -36.68
N GLU A 679 4.22 0.78 -37.44
CA GLU A 679 3.03 -0.05 -37.29
C GLU A 679 3.46 -1.48 -36.96
N VAL A 680 2.94 -2.05 -35.88
CA VAL A 680 3.11 -3.47 -35.55
C VAL A 680 1.73 -4.12 -35.52
N TYR A 681 1.54 -5.19 -36.27
CA TYR A 681 0.23 -5.80 -36.44
C TYR A 681 0.31 -7.31 -36.62
N GLY A 682 -0.77 -8.02 -36.27
CA GLY A 682 -0.84 -9.47 -36.43
C GLY A 682 -1.20 -9.92 -37.84
N TYR A 683 -0.46 -10.88 -38.40
CA TYR A 683 -0.87 -11.55 -39.63
C TYR A 683 -2.19 -12.30 -39.42
N LEU A 684 -3.21 -11.95 -40.21
CA LEU A 684 -4.60 -12.44 -40.05
C LEU A 684 -5.19 -12.18 -38.65
N GLY A 685 -4.79 -11.08 -37.99
CA GLY A 685 -5.30 -10.70 -36.68
C GLY A 685 -4.65 -11.44 -35.51
N ALA A 686 -3.47 -12.05 -35.72
CA ALA A 686 -2.73 -12.72 -34.65
C ALA A 686 -2.39 -11.78 -33.48
N ALA A 687 -2.34 -12.34 -32.27
CA ALA A 687 -2.00 -11.61 -31.06
C ALA A 687 -0.76 -12.21 -30.40
N ALA A 688 0.22 -11.39 -30.03
CA ALA A 688 1.42 -11.84 -29.35
C ALA A 688 2.07 -10.70 -28.55
N ASP A 689 2.80 -11.07 -27.50
CA ASP A 689 3.67 -10.14 -26.79
C ASP A 689 4.95 -9.91 -27.61
N TYR A 690 5.47 -8.68 -27.57
CA TYR A 690 6.68 -8.30 -28.29
C TYR A 690 7.49 -7.22 -27.58
N SER A 691 8.74 -7.08 -28.00
CA SER A 691 9.61 -5.94 -27.68
C SER A 691 9.89 -5.15 -28.95
N LEU A 692 9.86 -3.82 -28.90
CA LEU A 692 10.22 -2.90 -29.99
C LEU A 692 11.59 -2.28 -29.72
N THR A 693 12.45 -2.16 -30.73
CA THR A 693 13.74 -1.48 -30.66
C THR A 693 13.89 -0.52 -31.84
N ILE A 694 14.32 0.71 -31.55
CA ILE A 694 14.58 1.80 -32.51
C ILE A 694 16.01 2.28 -32.27
N ARG A 695 16.88 2.23 -33.29
CA ARG A 695 18.32 2.56 -33.19
C ARG A 695 18.82 3.51 -34.25
#